data_AF-A0A8B9LNI8-F1
#
_entry.id   AF-A0A8B9LNI8-F1
#
_cell.length_a   1.000
_cell.length_b   1.000
_cell.length_c   1.000
_cell.angle_alpha   90.00
_cell.angle_beta   90.00
_cell.angle_gamma   90.00
#
_symmetry.space_group_name_H-M   'P 1'
#
loop_
_entity.id
_entity.type
_entity.pdbx_description
1 polymer ?
#
loop_
_entity_poly.entity_id
_entity_poly.type
_entity_poly.pdbx_seq_one_letter_code
_entity_poly.pdbx_strand_id
1 'polypeptide(L)'
;MVLYHKEFEQAGKRTGLQIWRIENMELAPVPESLHGNFYVGDAYLILRTVKQKDVSFYDLHFWLGKECTQDESTAAAIFTVQMDDYLGGKPVQYRELQGCESTAFTSYFKGGITYKTGGVSSGFQHVVTNDLSAQRLFHIKGRRTVRATQVPLDWNSFNTGDCFIVDLGAIIYQWCGSKCNRFERLKATQVANSIRDNERNGRAQVVIVEDGHEPGQLTSVLGDKPTLPDEDDNDDIAADMSNRRMAKLYMVSDASGKMQVSLVSEENPFSQTHLLSDECFILDHGKSKMIYASYNNYIIDFTDPKCPTQIQVLPEGGETPIFKHFFKDWKERDQSEGLGRVYVTERIARIQQVDFDASKLHESHQMAAQYNMVDDGSGETKVSCTIAVTGARGIPVDPKTYGQFYGGDCYIILYTYKRGQIIYTWQGSCSTIDELTASAFLTVELDRSLGGNAVQVRVTQGKEPAHLLSLFKAKPLVVYKNGTSREGGQAPAAPTRLFQVRRNLGTITRISEVDAVASSLNSNDAYLLKVPEGEGYMWVGKGASEEEEHGVKYMSELLQCKMKRITEGQEPGDFWKALGGKTEYQTSERLESKTITHAPRLFGCSNKTGRFIIEEVPGEFNQDDLAEDDVMLLDVWDQVFVWIGKDANEVEKIESVKSAKMYIDTDPSGRDKGTPMVIVKQGHEPPTFTGWFLGWDSSRWETDAGQAQ
;
A
#
# COMPACT_ATOMS: atom_id res chain seq x y z
N MET A 1 14.10 -35.97 -28.80
CA MET A 1 14.76 -35.32 -29.95
C MET A 1 14.64 -33.83 -29.68
N VAL A 2 15.70 -33.15 -29.21
CA VAL A 2 15.60 -31.72 -28.86
C VAL A 2 15.43 -30.97 -30.18
N LEU A 3 14.29 -30.31 -30.36
CA LEU A 3 14.04 -29.47 -31.53
C LEU A 3 15.04 -28.30 -31.49
N TYR A 4 15.88 -28.20 -32.52
CA TYR A 4 16.95 -27.21 -32.61
C TYR A 4 16.47 -26.01 -33.42
N HIS A 5 16.46 -24.82 -32.79
CA HIS A 5 16.22 -23.53 -33.45
C HIS A 5 17.35 -22.56 -33.08
N LYS A 6 17.93 -21.85 -34.05
CA LYS A 6 19.12 -21.01 -33.86
C LYS A 6 18.93 -19.95 -32.76
N GLU A 7 17.74 -19.34 -32.71
CA GLU A 7 17.42 -18.32 -31.70
C GLU A 7 17.31 -18.89 -30.28
N PHE A 8 17.02 -20.18 -30.11
CA PHE A 8 16.94 -20.81 -28.78
C PHE A 8 18.33 -20.88 -28.13
N GLU A 9 19.40 -20.99 -28.92
CA GLU A 9 20.74 -20.92 -28.36
C GLU A 9 21.02 -19.60 -27.65
N GLN A 10 20.35 -18.50 -28.01
CA GLN A 10 20.56 -17.19 -27.39
C GLN A 10 19.48 -16.82 -26.37
N ALA A 11 18.36 -17.53 -26.36
CA ALA A 11 17.26 -17.32 -25.44
C ALA A 11 17.68 -17.59 -23.98
N GLY A 12 17.36 -16.67 -23.06
CA GLY A 12 17.48 -16.92 -21.63
C GLY A 12 18.90 -16.90 -21.05
N LYS A 13 19.92 -16.62 -21.88
CA LYS A 13 21.34 -16.59 -21.45
C LYS A 13 21.74 -15.32 -20.72
N ARG A 14 21.08 -14.18 -20.98
CA ARG A 14 21.35 -12.88 -20.36
C ARG A 14 20.10 -12.34 -19.67
N THR A 15 20.28 -11.68 -18.52
CA THR A 15 19.18 -10.97 -17.84
C THR A 15 18.69 -9.83 -18.73
N GLY A 16 17.38 -9.70 -18.90
CA GLY A 16 16.80 -8.67 -19.77
C GLY A 16 15.57 -9.13 -20.53
N LEU A 17 15.14 -8.31 -21.49
CA LEU A 17 14.00 -8.58 -22.38
C LEU A 17 14.51 -8.93 -23.78
N GLN A 18 14.00 -10.01 -24.35
CA GLN A 18 14.24 -10.41 -25.74
C GLN A 18 12.87 -10.50 -26.43
N ILE A 19 12.76 -9.93 -27.64
CA ILE A 19 11.52 -9.90 -28.41
C ILE A 19 11.83 -10.42 -29.81
N TRP A 20 11.04 -11.36 -30.28
CA TRP A 20 11.05 -11.87 -31.64
C TRP A 20 9.69 -11.62 -32.28
N ARG A 21 9.71 -11.24 -33.55
CA ARG A 21 8.54 -11.19 -34.43
C ARG A 21 8.49 -12.49 -35.22
N ILE A 22 7.29 -13.00 -35.44
CA ILE A 22 7.11 -14.19 -36.27
C ILE A 22 7.01 -13.73 -37.72
N GLU A 23 8.04 -14.05 -38.50
CA GLU A 23 8.11 -13.69 -39.90
C GLU A 23 8.27 -14.97 -40.72
N ASN A 24 7.30 -15.29 -41.57
CA ASN A 24 7.31 -16.48 -42.42
C ASN A 24 7.55 -17.79 -41.64
N MET A 25 6.89 -17.94 -40.49
CA MET A 25 7.03 -19.11 -39.58
C MET A 25 8.41 -19.28 -38.94
N GLU A 26 9.22 -18.21 -38.88
CA GLU A 26 10.53 -18.18 -38.22
C GLU A 26 10.58 -17.06 -37.17
N LEU A 27 11.48 -17.19 -36.18
CA LEU A 27 11.70 -16.14 -35.16
C LEU A 27 12.72 -15.09 -35.64
N ALA A 28 12.25 -13.88 -35.92
CA ALA A 28 13.08 -12.74 -36.29
C ALA A 28 13.27 -11.78 -35.09
N PRO A 29 14.51 -11.50 -34.63
CA PRO A 29 14.73 -10.64 -33.46
C PRO A 29 14.33 -9.18 -33.75
N VAL A 30 13.58 -8.58 -32.82
CA VAL A 30 13.18 -7.17 -32.90
C VAL A 30 14.29 -6.28 -32.29
N PRO A 31 14.75 -5.23 -33.00
CA PRO A 31 15.75 -4.30 -32.47
C PRO A 31 15.34 -3.67 -31.12
N GLU A 32 16.28 -3.56 -30.18
CA GLU A 32 16.03 -3.05 -28.81
C GLU A 32 15.42 -1.64 -28.79
N SER A 33 15.79 -0.77 -29.74
CA SER A 33 15.22 0.58 -29.87
C SER A 33 13.74 0.61 -30.27
N LEU A 34 13.22 -0.51 -30.78
CA LEU A 34 11.84 -0.64 -31.23
C LEU A 34 10.98 -1.48 -30.28
N HIS A 35 11.54 -1.94 -29.15
CA HIS A 35 10.79 -2.65 -28.12
C HIS A 35 9.63 -1.79 -27.63
N GLY A 36 8.43 -2.37 -27.62
CA GLY A 36 7.18 -1.67 -27.32
C GLY A 36 6.35 -1.29 -28.56
N ASN A 37 6.91 -1.43 -29.77
CA ASN A 37 6.14 -1.30 -31.01
C ASN A 37 5.68 -2.67 -31.50
N PHE A 38 4.38 -2.85 -31.70
CA PHE A 38 3.82 -4.11 -32.21
C PHE A 38 2.92 -3.84 -33.41
N TYR A 39 3.08 -4.63 -34.47
CA TYR A 39 2.20 -4.58 -35.63
C TYR A 39 0.92 -5.37 -35.37
N VAL A 40 -0.23 -4.75 -35.66
CA VAL A 40 -1.57 -5.31 -35.44
C VAL A 40 -1.81 -6.59 -36.26
N GLY A 41 -1.13 -6.73 -37.40
CA GLY A 41 -1.23 -7.87 -38.30
C GLY A 41 -0.31 -9.05 -37.99
N ASP A 42 0.43 -9.04 -36.88
CA ASP A 42 1.47 -10.05 -36.60
C ASP A 42 1.36 -10.69 -35.22
N ALA A 43 2.16 -11.73 -35.02
CA ALA A 43 2.41 -12.36 -33.73
C ALA A 43 3.88 -12.21 -33.30
N TYR A 44 4.10 -12.14 -31.99
CA TYR A 44 5.41 -11.94 -31.38
C TYR A 44 5.64 -12.94 -30.24
N LEU A 45 6.91 -13.21 -29.97
CA LEU A 45 7.38 -14.02 -28.85
C LEU A 45 8.31 -13.16 -28.00
N ILE A 46 8.07 -13.11 -26.70
CA ILE A 46 8.75 -12.20 -25.77
C ILE A 46 9.25 -13.02 -24.59
N LEU A 47 10.55 -13.00 -24.34
CA LEU A 47 11.17 -13.65 -23.20
C LEU A 47 11.77 -12.62 -22.26
N ARG A 48 11.27 -12.58 -21.03
CA ARG A 48 11.90 -11.85 -19.93
C ARG A 48 12.71 -12.82 -19.09
N THR A 49 13.99 -12.56 -18.94
CA THR A 49 14.90 -13.36 -18.11
C THR A 49 15.33 -12.58 -16.88
N VAL A 50 15.15 -13.19 -15.71
CA VAL A 50 15.61 -12.69 -14.42
C VAL A 50 16.53 -13.72 -13.79
N LYS A 51 17.81 -13.37 -13.57
CA LYS A 51 18.76 -14.24 -12.88
C LYS A 51 18.84 -13.91 -11.40
N GLN A 52 18.75 -14.92 -10.54
CA GLN A 52 18.93 -14.80 -9.10
C GLN A 52 19.87 -15.91 -8.60
N LYS A 53 21.08 -15.53 -8.16
CA LYS A 53 22.16 -16.49 -7.83
C LYS A 53 22.41 -17.46 -9.01
N ASP A 54 22.26 -18.77 -8.79
CA ASP A 54 22.43 -19.85 -9.76
C ASP A 54 21.11 -20.29 -10.45
N VAL A 55 19.99 -19.61 -10.17
CA VAL A 55 18.67 -19.95 -10.73
C VAL A 55 18.19 -18.83 -11.66
N SER A 56 17.73 -19.21 -12.84
CA SER A 56 17.12 -18.31 -13.82
C SER A 56 15.61 -18.49 -13.82
N PHE A 57 14.89 -17.37 -13.75
CA PHE A 57 13.44 -17.29 -13.91
C PHE A 57 13.12 -16.70 -15.28
N TYR A 58 12.08 -17.23 -15.91
CA TYR A 58 11.69 -16.89 -17.27
C TYR A 58 10.19 -16.58 -17.31
N ASP A 59 9.82 -15.40 -17.80
CA ASP A 59 8.45 -15.10 -18.21
C ASP A 59 8.44 -15.12 -19.75
N LEU A 60 7.64 -16.02 -20.35
CA LEU A 60 7.57 -16.23 -21.79
C LEU A 60 6.16 -15.86 -22.29
N HIS A 61 6.06 -14.76 -23.02
CA HIS A 61 4.80 -14.26 -23.56
C HIS A 61 4.77 -14.49 -25.06
N PHE A 62 3.62 -14.86 -25.59
CA PHE A 62 3.34 -14.68 -27.02
C PHE A 62 2.21 -13.69 -27.19
N TRP A 63 2.46 -12.66 -27.97
CA TRP A 63 1.51 -11.57 -28.23
C TRP A 63 0.89 -11.74 -29.60
N LEU A 64 -0.43 -11.61 -29.67
CA LEU A 64 -1.22 -11.78 -30.88
C LEU A 64 -1.91 -10.45 -31.25
N GLY A 65 -1.58 -9.94 -32.43
CA GLY A 65 -2.22 -8.78 -33.02
C GLY A 65 -3.66 -9.09 -33.43
N LYS A 66 -4.54 -8.07 -33.42
CA LYS A 66 -5.96 -8.23 -33.74
C LYS A 66 -6.20 -8.69 -35.19
N GLU A 67 -5.28 -8.39 -36.09
CA GLU A 67 -5.33 -8.74 -37.51
C GLU A 67 -4.31 -9.85 -37.87
N CYS A 68 -3.69 -10.50 -36.86
CA CYS A 68 -2.73 -11.57 -37.12
C CYS A 68 -3.37 -12.79 -37.77
N THR A 69 -2.62 -13.47 -38.64
CA THR A 69 -3.14 -14.66 -39.33
C THR A 69 -3.23 -15.87 -38.40
N GLN A 70 -4.09 -16.83 -38.76
CA GLN A 70 -4.20 -18.08 -38.02
C GLN A 70 -2.88 -18.87 -38.03
N ASP A 71 -2.14 -18.84 -39.14
CA ASP A 71 -0.86 -19.53 -39.26
C ASP A 71 0.21 -18.90 -38.36
N GLU A 72 0.32 -17.56 -38.31
CA GLU A 72 1.26 -16.84 -37.44
C GLU A 72 0.93 -17.00 -35.96
N SER A 73 -0.34 -16.95 -35.58
CA SER A 73 -0.76 -17.19 -34.21
C SER A 73 -0.53 -18.63 -33.76
N THR A 74 -0.74 -19.60 -34.65
CA THR A 74 -0.42 -21.02 -34.40
C THR A 74 1.10 -21.22 -34.25
N ALA A 75 1.90 -20.58 -35.10
CA ALA A 75 3.36 -20.58 -34.99
C ALA A 75 3.82 -20.01 -33.65
N ALA A 76 3.20 -18.93 -33.17
CA ALA A 76 3.52 -18.31 -31.87
C ALA A 76 3.33 -19.28 -30.71
N ALA A 77 2.21 -19.99 -30.70
CA ALA A 77 1.93 -21.00 -29.70
C ALA A 77 2.92 -22.17 -29.77
N ILE A 78 3.23 -22.66 -30.97
CA ILE A 78 4.21 -23.73 -31.18
C ILE A 78 5.60 -23.32 -30.67
N PHE A 79 6.09 -22.13 -31.03
CA PHE A 79 7.39 -21.64 -30.58
C PHE A 79 7.43 -21.39 -29.07
N THR A 80 6.32 -21.01 -28.45
CA THR A 80 6.22 -20.86 -26.99
C THR A 80 6.44 -22.22 -26.31
N VAL A 81 5.75 -23.27 -26.75
CA VAL A 81 5.89 -24.63 -26.20
C VAL A 81 7.31 -25.16 -26.42
N GLN A 82 7.85 -25.01 -27.63
CA GLN A 82 9.19 -25.47 -27.95
C GLN A 82 10.29 -24.75 -27.14
N MET A 83 10.12 -23.44 -26.90
CA MET A 83 11.07 -22.69 -26.09
C MET A 83 10.94 -22.99 -24.60
N ASP A 84 9.73 -23.28 -24.12
CA ASP A 84 9.50 -23.78 -22.76
C ASP A 84 10.21 -25.12 -22.52
N ASP A 85 10.03 -26.09 -23.43
CA ASP A 85 10.74 -27.38 -23.41
C ASP A 85 12.26 -27.20 -23.41
N TYR A 86 12.77 -26.28 -24.25
CA TYR A 86 14.19 -25.98 -24.34
C TYR A 86 14.74 -25.36 -23.04
N LEU A 87 13.96 -24.52 -22.35
CA LEU A 87 14.31 -23.93 -21.05
C LEU A 87 14.00 -24.86 -19.86
N GLY A 88 13.56 -26.10 -20.15
CA GLY A 88 13.35 -27.16 -19.17
C GLY A 88 12.03 -27.04 -18.41
N GLY A 89 10.97 -26.51 -19.03
CA GLY A 89 9.63 -26.36 -18.42
C GLY A 89 9.57 -25.37 -17.26
N LYS A 90 10.56 -24.48 -17.17
CA LYS A 90 10.69 -23.46 -16.12
C LYS A 90 9.95 -22.15 -16.42
N PRO A 91 9.84 -21.71 -17.69
CA PRO A 91 9.09 -20.51 -18.01
C PRO A 91 7.63 -20.51 -17.54
N VAL A 92 7.21 -19.35 -17.03
CA VAL A 92 5.79 -19.01 -16.91
C VAL A 92 5.31 -18.52 -18.27
N GLN A 93 4.29 -19.17 -18.85
CA GLN A 93 3.81 -18.80 -20.19
C GLN A 93 2.62 -17.85 -20.11
N TYR A 94 2.57 -16.87 -21.01
CA TYR A 94 1.49 -15.89 -21.09
C TYR A 94 0.99 -15.76 -22.52
N ARG A 95 -0.32 -15.85 -22.71
CA ARG A 95 -0.99 -15.48 -23.96
C ARG A 95 -1.48 -14.05 -23.86
N GLU A 96 -0.84 -13.18 -24.63
CA GLU A 96 -1.15 -11.75 -24.67
C GLU A 96 -1.96 -11.44 -25.93
N LEU A 97 -3.12 -10.80 -25.74
CA LEU A 97 -3.96 -10.34 -26.85
C LEU A 97 -3.84 -8.82 -26.96
N GLN A 98 -3.78 -8.31 -28.20
CA GLN A 98 -3.75 -6.87 -28.44
C GLN A 98 -4.88 -6.13 -27.70
N GLY A 99 -4.51 -5.13 -26.90
CA GLY A 99 -5.44 -4.30 -26.13
C GLY A 99 -5.99 -4.96 -24.86
N CYS A 100 -5.61 -6.21 -24.60
CA CYS A 100 -5.92 -6.99 -23.42
C CYS A 100 -4.63 -7.65 -22.90
N GLU A 101 -3.54 -6.91 -22.81
CA GLU A 101 -2.27 -7.42 -22.28
C GLU A 101 -2.23 -7.43 -20.75
N SER A 102 -1.45 -8.34 -20.19
CA SER A 102 -1.23 -8.47 -18.76
C SER A 102 -0.44 -7.27 -18.18
N THR A 103 -0.61 -7.02 -16.89
CA THR A 103 0.18 -6.00 -16.17
C THR A 103 1.67 -6.34 -16.15
N ALA A 104 2.00 -7.64 -16.14
CA ALA A 104 3.37 -8.12 -16.26
C ALA A 104 3.97 -7.69 -17.61
N PHE A 105 3.28 -7.97 -18.71
CA PHE A 105 3.72 -7.59 -20.06
C PHE A 105 3.87 -6.07 -20.24
N THR A 106 2.85 -5.31 -19.84
CA THR A 106 2.86 -3.85 -19.99
C THR A 106 3.95 -3.18 -19.14
N SER A 107 4.33 -3.76 -18.00
CA SER A 107 5.39 -3.23 -17.13
C SER A 107 6.78 -3.20 -17.78
N TYR A 108 7.02 -4.02 -18.80
CA TYR A 108 8.30 -4.08 -19.49
C TYR A 108 8.57 -2.83 -20.33
N PHE A 109 7.51 -2.13 -20.75
CA PHE A 109 7.57 -1.00 -21.67
C PHE A 109 7.22 0.29 -20.93
N LYS A 110 8.20 0.86 -20.20
CA LYS A 110 7.98 2.09 -19.40
C LYS A 110 7.50 3.30 -20.22
N GLY A 111 7.80 3.33 -21.51
CA GLY A 111 7.31 4.33 -22.47
C GLY A 111 5.89 4.08 -23.01
N GLY A 112 5.26 2.96 -22.63
CA GLY A 112 4.00 2.49 -23.19
C GLY A 112 4.19 1.49 -24.34
N ILE A 113 3.07 0.91 -24.79
CA ILE A 113 3.00 0.04 -25.97
C ILE A 113 2.35 0.82 -27.11
N THR A 114 2.91 0.70 -28.32
CA THR A 114 2.40 1.36 -29.53
C THR A 114 1.96 0.29 -30.54
N TYR A 115 0.69 0.33 -30.95
CA TYR A 115 0.17 -0.53 -32.02
C TYR A 115 0.35 0.15 -33.38
N LYS A 116 0.96 -0.57 -34.32
CA LYS A 116 1.21 -0.11 -35.69
C LYS A 116 0.32 -0.88 -36.66
N THR A 117 -0.36 -0.17 -37.55
CA THR A 117 -1.13 -0.80 -38.63
C THR A 117 -0.21 -1.55 -39.60
N GLY A 118 -0.70 -2.65 -40.17
CA GLY A 118 0.06 -3.52 -41.08
C GLY A 118 0.70 -4.71 -40.37
N GLY A 119 1.61 -5.39 -41.08
CA GLY A 119 2.25 -6.63 -40.67
C GLY A 119 3.07 -7.27 -41.80
N VAL A 120 3.56 -8.49 -41.58
CA VAL A 120 4.36 -9.28 -42.54
C VAL A 120 3.57 -9.51 -43.82
N SER A 121 2.30 -9.88 -43.69
CA SER A 121 1.37 -10.10 -44.79
C SER A 121 1.11 -8.87 -45.66
N SER A 122 1.28 -7.66 -45.13
CA SER A 122 1.12 -6.38 -45.83
C SER A 122 2.46 -5.72 -46.22
N GLY A 123 3.59 -6.43 -46.01
CA GLY A 123 4.93 -5.99 -46.42
C GLY A 123 5.58 -4.95 -45.50
N PHE A 124 5.00 -4.69 -44.31
CA PHE A 124 5.59 -3.76 -43.35
C PHE A 124 6.70 -4.45 -42.54
N GLN A 125 7.87 -3.84 -42.54
CA GLN A 125 8.99 -4.21 -41.66
C GLN A 125 9.16 -3.13 -40.58
N HIS A 126 9.80 -3.50 -39.46
CA HIS A 126 10.30 -2.55 -38.47
C HIS A 126 11.39 -1.65 -39.10
N VAL A 127 10.96 -0.63 -39.86
CA VAL A 127 11.83 0.40 -40.42
C VAL A 127 11.45 1.74 -39.77
N VAL A 128 12.46 2.44 -39.25
CA VAL A 128 12.29 3.76 -38.63
C VAL A 128 11.93 4.76 -39.74
N THR A 129 10.64 5.08 -39.90
CA THR A 129 10.19 6.11 -40.83
C THR A 129 10.01 7.43 -40.12
N ASN A 130 10.66 8.46 -40.64
CA ASN A 130 10.68 9.83 -40.13
C ASN A 130 9.43 10.61 -40.59
N ASP A 131 8.24 10.05 -40.36
CA ASP A 131 7.00 10.53 -40.96
C ASP A 131 6.39 11.72 -40.17
N LEU A 132 6.34 12.88 -40.83
CA LEU A 132 5.75 14.13 -40.33
C LEU A 132 4.33 14.37 -40.85
N SER A 133 3.71 13.39 -41.53
CA SER A 133 2.38 13.52 -42.14
C SER A 133 1.23 12.86 -41.35
N ALA A 134 1.50 12.42 -40.12
CA ALA A 134 0.52 11.70 -39.29
C ALA A 134 -0.73 12.55 -38.98
N GLN A 135 -1.90 11.93 -39.05
CA GLN A 135 -3.19 12.46 -38.59
C GLN A 135 -3.94 11.38 -37.81
N ARG A 136 -3.97 11.48 -36.47
CA ARG A 136 -4.56 10.45 -35.60
C ARG A 136 -5.00 11.01 -34.25
N LEU A 137 -5.97 10.38 -33.62
CA LEU A 137 -6.48 10.72 -32.29
C LEU A 137 -6.24 9.56 -31.32
N PHE A 138 -5.79 9.86 -30.12
CA PHE A 138 -5.70 8.89 -29.03
C PHE A 138 -6.61 9.31 -27.87
N HIS A 139 -7.39 8.37 -27.36
CA HIS A 139 -8.19 8.50 -26.15
C HIS A 139 -7.39 7.99 -24.95
N ILE A 140 -7.26 8.83 -23.93
CA ILE A 140 -6.51 8.58 -22.70
C ILE A 140 -7.51 8.39 -21.57
N LYS A 141 -7.68 7.15 -21.11
CA LYS A 141 -8.66 6.77 -20.08
C LYS A 141 -8.06 5.88 -19.00
N GLY A 142 -8.47 6.08 -17.75
CA GLY A 142 -8.26 5.12 -16.65
C GLY A 142 -7.81 5.77 -15.35
N ARG A 143 -8.12 5.13 -14.21
CA ARG A 143 -7.89 5.69 -12.86
C ARG A 143 -6.65 5.15 -12.13
N ARG A 144 -6.35 3.85 -12.29
CA ARG A 144 -5.16 3.18 -11.71
C ARG A 144 -4.13 2.75 -12.77
N THR A 145 -4.56 2.50 -13.99
CA THR A 145 -3.70 2.20 -15.15
C THR A 145 -4.26 2.96 -16.35
N VAL A 146 -3.64 4.09 -16.67
CA VAL A 146 -4.10 4.97 -17.75
C VAL A 146 -3.58 4.46 -19.10
N ARG A 147 -4.49 4.22 -20.06
CA ARG A 147 -4.20 3.65 -21.38
C ARG A 147 -4.42 4.68 -22.49
N ALA A 148 -3.65 4.58 -23.57
CA ALA A 148 -3.82 5.39 -24.77
C ALA A 148 -4.32 4.51 -25.92
N THR A 149 -5.52 4.78 -26.42
CA THR A 149 -6.16 3.98 -27.49
C THR A 149 -6.34 4.86 -28.71
N GLN A 150 -5.88 4.45 -29.88
CA GLN A 150 -6.16 5.20 -31.11
C GLN A 150 -7.65 5.08 -31.45
N VAL A 151 -8.31 6.22 -31.62
CA VAL A 151 -9.75 6.35 -31.93
C VAL A 151 -9.92 7.16 -33.22
N PRO A 152 -11.11 7.15 -33.85
CA PRO A 152 -11.38 8.00 -35.02
C PRO A 152 -11.14 9.48 -34.71
N LEU A 153 -10.44 10.18 -35.60
CA LEU A 153 -10.14 11.62 -35.49
C LEU A 153 -11.40 12.45 -35.77
N ASP A 154 -12.33 12.46 -34.82
CA ASP A 154 -13.66 13.08 -34.94
C ASP A 154 -14.20 13.48 -33.55
N TRP A 155 -15.02 14.53 -33.48
CA TRP A 155 -15.61 15.01 -32.23
C TRP A 155 -16.50 13.98 -31.51
N ASN A 156 -17.09 13.02 -32.23
CA ASN A 156 -17.88 11.94 -31.63
C ASN A 156 -17.04 11.00 -30.74
N SER A 157 -15.71 11.03 -30.86
CA SER A 157 -14.80 10.28 -30.00
C SER A 157 -14.52 10.97 -28.66
N PHE A 158 -14.85 12.25 -28.51
CA PHE A 158 -14.52 13.05 -27.33
C PHE A 158 -15.61 13.00 -26.25
N ASN A 159 -15.21 13.15 -25.00
CA ASN A 159 -16.11 13.34 -23.86
C ASN A 159 -15.51 14.36 -22.88
N THR A 160 -16.31 14.85 -21.93
CA THR A 160 -15.85 15.87 -20.96
C THR A 160 -14.98 15.29 -19.84
N GLY A 161 -15.02 13.98 -19.61
CA GLY A 161 -14.38 13.27 -18.50
C GLY A 161 -12.96 12.76 -18.74
N ASP A 162 -12.48 12.71 -19.98
CA ASP A 162 -11.19 12.09 -20.34
C ASP A 162 -10.19 13.05 -20.99
N CYS A 163 -8.94 12.59 -21.19
CA CYS A 163 -7.92 13.29 -21.97
C CYS A 163 -7.77 12.68 -23.37
N PHE A 164 -7.35 13.48 -24.34
CA PHE A 164 -7.15 13.05 -25.72
C PHE A 164 -5.85 13.61 -26.30
N ILE A 165 -5.22 12.91 -27.24
CA ILE A 165 -4.04 13.38 -27.97
C ILE A 165 -4.34 13.40 -29.46
N VAL A 166 -4.34 14.58 -30.04
CA VAL A 166 -4.52 14.83 -31.47
C VAL A 166 -3.13 15.02 -32.09
N ASP A 167 -2.64 14.01 -32.81
CA ASP A 167 -1.34 14.06 -33.48
C ASP A 167 -1.53 14.45 -34.94
N LEU A 168 -1.03 15.64 -35.29
CA LEU A 168 -1.03 16.21 -36.64
C LEU A 168 0.39 16.29 -37.23
N GLY A 169 1.29 15.41 -36.80
CA GLY A 169 2.65 15.32 -37.35
C GLY A 169 3.62 16.33 -36.74
N ALA A 170 3.64 17.56 -37.26
CA ALA A 170 4.53 18.60 -36.74
C ALA A 170 4.07 19.17 -35.39
N ILE A 171 2.76 19.09 -35.11
CA ILE A 171 2.13 19.59 -33.88
C ILE A 171 1.28 18.46 -33.28
N ILE A 172 1.40 18.29 -31.96
CA ILE A 172 0.67 17.32 -31.16
C ILE A 172 -0.15 18.10 -30.13
N TYR A 173 -1.48 18.03 -30.20
CA TYR A 173 -2.35 18.64 -29.20
C TYR A 173 -2.73 17.64 -28.12
N GLN A 174 -2.47 17.97 -26.86
CA GLN A 174 -3.07 17.29 -25.72
C GLN A 174 -4.34 18.03 -25.35
N TRP A 175 -5.51 17.47 -25.66
CA TRP A 175 -6.81 18.03 -25.30
C TRP A 175 -7.30 17.45 -23.98
N CYS A 176 -7.62 18.29 -23.01
CA CYS A 176 -8.06 17.90 -21.67
C CYS A 176 -9.54 18.25 -21.47
N GLY A 177 -10.38 17.25 -21.20
CA GLY A 177 -11.78 17.47 -20.86
C GLY A 177 -11.96 18.27 -19.57
N SER A 178 -13.07 19.01 -19.47
CA SER A 178 -13.37 19.86 -18.31
C SER A 178 -13.49 19.09 -16.98
N LYS A 179 -13.80 17.79 -17.02
CA LYS A 179 -13.95 16.91 -15.85
C LYS A 179 -12.84 15.86 -15.70
N CYS A 180 -11.80 15.89 -16.54
CA CYS A 180 -10.75 14.86 -16.50
C CYS A 180 -9.88 14.88 -15.25
N ASN A 181 -9.44 13.70 -14.82
CA ASN A 181 -8.73 13.55 -13.55
C ASN A 181 -7.22 13.84 -13.68
N ARG A 182 -6.57 14.09 -12.53
CA ARG A 182 -5.14 14.48 -12.49
C ARG A 182 -4.19 13.40 -13.02
N PHE A 183 -4.56 12.13 -12.91
CA PHE A 183 -3.72 11.01 -13.37
C PHE A 183 -3.79 10.84 -14.89
N GLU A 184 -4.97 11.05 -15.50
CA GLU A 184 -5.16 11.10 -16.96
C GLU A 184 -4.37 12.24 -17.60
N ARG A 185 -4.42 13.44 -17.01
CA ARG A 185 -3.63 14.60 -17.46
C ARG A 185 -2.13 14.30 -17.47
N LEU A 186 -1.62 13.71 -16.40
CA LEU A 186 -0.21 13.35 -16.29
C LEU A 186 0.20 12.31 -17.34
N LYS A 187 -0.65 11.30 -17.59
CA LYS A 187 -0.37 10.28 -18.61
C LYS A 187 -0.43 10.84 -20.02
N ALA A 188 -1.44 11.67 -20.32
CA ALA A 188 -1.58 12.30 -21.63
C ALA A 188 -0.32 13.11 -21.99
N THR A 189 0.26 13.82 -21.01
CA THR A 189 1.55 14.51 -21.17
C THR A 189 2.72 13.57 -21.44
N GLN A 190 2.79 12.42 -20.76
CA GLN A 190 3.84 11.43 -21.01
C GLN A 190 3.75 10.84 -22.42
N VAL A 191 2.53 10.50 -22.88
CA VAL A 191 2.31 9.92 -24.21
C VAL A 191 2.60 10.96 -25.30
N ALA A 192 2.16 12.21 -25.14
CA ALA A 192 2.46 13.28 -26.09
C ALA A 192 3.97 13.56 -26.22
N ASN A 193 4.71 13.58 -25.10
CA ASN A 193 6.17 13.72 -25.12
C ASN A 193 6.87 12.50 -25.72
N SER A 194 6.37 11.28 -25.48
CA SER A 194 6.91 10.06 -26.09
C SER A 194 6.79 10.09 -27.62
N ILE A 195 5.65 10.52 -28.16
CA ILE A 195 5.46 10.68 -29.61
C ILE A 195 6.44 11.73 -30.15
N ARG A 196 6.61 12.86 -29.46
CA ARG A 196 7.58 13.89 -29.85
C ARG A 196 9.01 13.34 -29.88
N ASP A 197 9.47 12.71 -28.81
CA ASP A 197 10.87 12.37 -28.62
C ASP A 197 11.26 11.11 -29.40
N ASN A 198 10.42 10.08 -29.35
CA ASN A 198 10.74 8.75 -29.90
C ASN A 198 10.29 8.57 -31.35
N GLU A 199 9.17 9.18 -31.77
CA GLU A 199 8.68 9.06 -33.16
C GLU A 199 9.13 10.22 -34.04
N ARG A 200 9.38 11.40 -33.46
CA ARG A 200 9.70 12.64 -34.21
C ARG A 200 11.12 13.15 -33.96
N ASN A 201 11.91 12.45 -33.15
CA ASN A 201 13.27 12.83 -32.74
C ASN A 201 13.33 14.24 -32.13
N GLY A 202 12.33 14.61 -31.33
CA GLY A 202 12.26 15.91 -30.65
C GLY A 202 11.78 17.08 -31.53
N ARG A 203 11.45 16.85 -32.80
CA ARG A 203 11.16 17.92 -33.77
C ARG A 203 9.69 18.34 -33.88
N ALA A 204 8.80 17.71 -33.13
CA ALA A 204 7.38 18.07 -33.06
C ALA A 204 7.10 19.00 -31.85
N GLN A 205 6.09 19.85 -31.94
CA GLN A 205 5.66 20.71 -30.85
C GLN A 205 4.46 20.08 -30.11
N VAL A 206 4.52 20.02 -28.78
CA VAL A 206 3.38 19.59 -27.95
C VAL A 206 2.65 20.82 -27.41
N VAL A 207 1.34 20.89 -27.59
CA VAL A 207 0.48 21.99 -27.16
C VAL A 207 -0.66 21.44 -26.29
N ILE A 208 -0.79 21.94 -25.06
CA ILE A 208 -1.89 21.55 -24.16
C ILE A 208 -3.08 22.46 -24.43
N VAL A 209 -4.27 21.88 -24.58
CA VAL A 209 -5.53 22.53 -24.91
C VAL A 209 -6.55 22.12 -23.86
N GLU A 210 -7.14 23.09 -23.17
CA GLU A 210 -8.25 22.84 -22.26
C GLU A 210 -9.58 22.95 -23.02
N ASP A 211 -10.57 22.19 -22.55
CA ASP A 211 -11.96 22.27 -23.01
C ASP A 211 -12.44 23.74 -23.13
N GLY A 212 -12.87 24.15 -24.33
CA GLY A 212 -13.37 25.48 -24.64
C GLY A 212 -12.32 26.50 -25.09
N HIS A 213 -11.05 26.10 -25.16
CA HIS A 213 -9.92 26.93 -25.60
C HIS A 213 -9.23 26.35 -26.85
N GLU A 214 -9.98 25.66 -27.71
CA GLU A 214 -9.43 24.99 -28.89
C GLU A 214 -8.86 25.98 -29.92
N PRO A 215 -7.60 25.83 -30.36
CA PRO A 215 -7.00 26.73 -31.35
C PRO A 215 -7.60 26.51 -32.75
N GLY A 216 -7.61 27.55 -33.59
CA GLY A 216 -8.20 27.51 -34.94
C GLY A 216 -7.64 26.43 -35.87
N GLN A 217 -6.41 25.97 -35.64
CA GLN A 217 -5.80 24.87 -36.39
C GLN A 217 -6.30 23.48 -35.95
N LEU A 218 -6.78 23.35 -34.71
CA LEU A 218 -7.41 22.12 -34.23
C LEU A 218 -8.85 22.04 -34.74
N THR A 219 -9.59 23.16 -34.73
CA THR A 219 -10.97 23.23 -35.24
C THR A 219 -11.06 23.15 -36.76
N SER A 220 -10.01 23.52 -37.52
CA SER A 220 -9.99 23.30 -38.96
C SER A 220 -9.87 21.82 -39.36
N VAL A 221 -9.35 20.96 -38.48
CA VAL A 221 -9.19 19.52 -38.72
C VAL A 221 -10.38 18.72 -38.18
N LEU A 222 -10.86 19.04 -36.98
CA LEU A 222 -11.97 18.33 -36.34
C LEU A 222 -13.35 18.92 -36.68
N GLY A 223 -13.41 20.13 -37.26
CA GLY A 223 -14.64 20.89 -37.45
C GLY A 223 -15.09 21.66 -36.21
N ASP A 224 -16.24 22.32 -36.30
CA ASP A 224 -16.83 23.05 -35.18
C ASP A 224 -17.22 22.10 -34.04
N LYS A 225 -16.83 22.47 -32.83
CA LYS A 225 -17.02 21.63 -31.65
C LYS A 225 -18.51 21.54 -31.25
N PRO A 226 -19.10 20.34 -31.18
CA PRO A 226 -20.44 20.13 -30.66
C PRO A 226 -20.45 20.11 -29.12
N THR A 227 -21.64 20.08 -28.51
CA THR A 227 -21.77 19.77 -27.09
C THR A 227 -21.35 18.32 -26.83
N LEU A 228 -20.32 18.12 -26.03
CA LEU A 228 -19.79 16.80 -25.71
C LEU A 228 -20.61 16.12 -24.60
N PRO A 229 -20.77 14.78 -24.64
CA PRO A 229 -21.47 14.05 -23.60
C PRO A 229 -20.69 14.06 -22.28
N ASP A 230 -21.43 14.09 -21.17
CA ASP A 230 -20.92 13.77 -19.83
C ASP A 230 -20.70 12.26 -19.69
N GLU A 231 -19.75 11.88 -18.86
CA GLU A 231 -19.42 10.48 -18.61
C GLU A 231 -20.60 9.72 -17.96
N ASP A 232 -20.91 8.53 -18.48
CA ASP A 232 -21.96 7.66 -17.94
C ASP A 232 -21.39 6.88 -16.75
N ASP A 233 -21.45 7.50 -15.56
CA ASP A 233 -20.86 7.02 -14.30
C ASP A 233 -21.52 5.74 -13.72
N ASN A 234 -22.44 5.11 -14.46
CA ASN A 234 -23.34 4.08 -13.92
C ASN A 234 -22.99 2.62 -14.27
N ASP A 235 -22.05 2.38 -15.19
CA ASP A 235 -21.74 1.00 -15.65
C ASP A 235 -20.51 0.36 -14.98
N ASP A 236 -19.66 1.12 -14.28
CA ASP A 236 -18.43 0.59 -13.69
C ASP A 236 -18.59 0.09 -12.24
N ILE A 237 -19.63 0.53 -11.51
CA ILE A 237 -19.81 0.20 -10.09
C ILE A 237 -20.64 -1.10 -9.91
N ALA A 238 -21.59 -1.37 -10.81
CA ALA A 238 -22.40 -2.60 -10.79
C ALA A 238 -21.66 -3.82 -11.36
N ALA A 239 -20.71 -3.61 -12.28
CA ALA A 239 -19.89 -4.69 -12.84
C ALA A 239 -18.81 -5.18 -11.86
N ASP A 240 -18.17 -4.27 -11.12
CA ASP A 240 -17.06 -4.61 -10.19
C ASP A 240 -17.53 -5.36 -8.94
N MET A 241 -18.76 -5.12 -8.47
CA MET A 241 -19.36 -5.86 -7.34
C MET A 241 -19.71 -7.32 -7.69
N SER A 242 -19.94 -7.64 -8.96
CA SER A 242 -20.25 -9.01 -9.42
C SER A 242 -19.02 -9.85 -9.77
N ASN A 243 -17.85 -9.22 -9.89
CA ASN A 243 -16.59 -9.81 -10.39
C ASN A 243 -15.75 -10.51 -9.30
N ARG A 244 -16.01 -10.28 -8.01
CA ARG A 244 -15.19 -10.83 -6.91
C ARG A 244 -15.62 -12.21 -6.38
N ARG A 245 -16.67 -12.84 -6.96
CA ARG A 245 -17.28 -14.08 -6.41
C ARG A 245 -17.44 -15.24 -7.41
N MET A 246 -16.67 -15.34 -8.49
CA MET A 246 -16.89 -16.43 -9.46
C MET A 246 -15.62 -16.91 -10.18
N ALA A 247 -14.50 -17.12 -9.47
CA ALA A 247 -13.45 -17.98 -10.02
C ALA A 247 -13.82 -19.45 -9.75
N LYS A 248 -13.71 -20.32 -10.76
CA LYS A 248 -13.94 -21.76 -10.64
C LYS A 248 -12.63 -22.52 -10.82
N LEU A 249 -12.46 -23.61 -10.07
CA LEU A 249 -11.30 -24.50 -10.22
C LEU A 249 -11.77 -25.84 -10.81
N TYR A 250 -11.13 -26.28 -11.87
CA TYR A 250 -11.35 -27.56 -12.54
C TYR A 250 -10.07 -28.39 -12.51
N MET A 251 -10.23 -29.70 -12.48
CA MET A 251 -9.17 -30.70 -12.64
C MET A 251 -9.35 -31.40 -13.99
N VAL A 252 -8.25 -31.62 -14.68
CA VAL A 252 -8.16 -32.30 -15.96
C VAL A 252 -7.38 -33.58 -15.73
N SER A 253 -8.05 -34.73 -15.83
CA SER A 253 -7.47 -36.05 -15.59
C SER A 253 -7.67 -36.97 -16.79
N ASP A 254 -6.66 -37.79 -17.10
CA ASP A 254 -6.70 -38.79 -18.17
C ASP A 254 -6.82 -40.24 -17.65
N ALA A 255 -6.95 -40.42 -16.34
CA ALA A 255 -6.93 -41.73 -15.65
C ALA A 255 -7.99 -42.74 -16.14
N SER A 256 -9.05 -42.28 -16.81
CA SER A 256 -10.11 -43.14 -17.38
C SER A 256 -9.79 -43.67 -18.80
N GLY A 257 -8.63 -43.34 -19.37
CA GLY A 257 -8.28 -43.61 -20.77
C GLY A 257 -8.96 -42.68 -21.78
N LYS A 258 -9.79 -41.75 -21.29
CA LYS A 258 -10.30 -40.57 -21.99
C LYS A 258 -10.14 -39.37 -21.06
N MET A 259 -9.64 -38.27 -21.59
CA MET A 259 -9.40 -37.03 -20.85
C MET A 259 -10.75 -36.42 -20.42
N GLN A 260 -10.94 -36.19 -19.12
CA GLN A 260 -12.17 -35.64 -18.54
C GLN A 260 -11.85 -34.38 -17.71
N VAL A 261 -12.72 -33.37 -17.81
CA VAL A 261 -12.64 -32.17 -16.98
C VAL A 261 -13.72 -32.24 -15.90
N SER A 262 -13.32 -32.19 -14.65
CA SER A 262 -14.21 -32.21 -13.49
C SER A 262 -14.06 -30.94 -12.67
N LEU A 263 -15.18 -30.37 -12.23
CA LEU A 263 -15.20 -29.22 -11.34
C LEU A 263 -14.71 -29.61 -9.95
N VAL A 264 -13.68 -28.92 -9.46
CA VAL A 264 -13.07 -29.11 -8.13
C VAL A 264 -13.67 -28.16 -7.11
N SER A 265 -13.90 -26.90 -7.50
CA SER A 265 -14.55 -25.91 -6.65
C SER A 265 -15.34 -24.90 -7.48
N GLU A 266 -16.57 -24.63 -7.05
CA GLU A 266 -17.47 -23.67 -7.69
C GLU A 266 -17.13 -22.21 -7.38
N GLU A 267 -16.41 -21.97 -6.29
CA GLU A 267 -16.04 -20.63 -5.83
C GLU A 267 -14.67 -20.61 -5.13
N ASN A 268 -14.00 -19.47 -5.22
CA ASN A 268 -12.78 -19.15 -4.48
C ASN A 268 -13.13 -18.52 -3.10
N PRO A 269 -12.25 -18.59 -2.08
CA PRO A 269 -10.86 -19.07 -2.12
C PRO A 269 -10.74 -20.60 -2.13
N PHE A 270 -9.83 -21.13 -2.96
CA PHE A 270 -9.55 -22.56 -3.11
C PHE A 270 -8.55 -23.06 -2.06
N SER A 271 -8.49 -24.36 -1.78
CA SER A 271 -7.43 -24.92 -0.92
C SER A 271 -6.21 -25.32 -1.75
N GLN A 272 -5.00 -25.00 -1.30
CA GLN A 272 -3.76 -25.47 -1.96
C GLN A 272 -3.69 -27.00 -2.02
N THR A 273 -4.30 -27.70 -1.05
CA THR A 273 -4.39 -29.17 -1.04
C THR A 273 -5.23 -29.76 -2.19
N HIS A 274 -5.99 -28.93 -2.90
CA HIS A 274 -6.72 -29.36 -4.10
C HIS A 274 -5.80 -29.49 -5.33
N LEU A 275 -4.61 -28.90 -5.32
CA LEU A 275 -3.64 -29.00 -6.40
C LEU A 275 -2.76 -30.24 -6.19
N LEU A 276 -3.06 -31.31 -6.93
CA LEU A 276 -2.30 -32.56 -6.90
C LEU A 276 -1.15 -32.50 -7.92
N SER A 277 0.08 -32.79 -7.51
CA SER A 277 1.27 -32.70 -8.39
C SER A 277 1.20 -33.59 -9.65
N ASP A 278 0.38 -34.64 -9.62
CA ASP A 278 0.23 -35.60 -10.73
C ASP A 278 -0.93 -35.26 -11.68
N GLU A 279 -1.69 -34.19 -11.41
CA GLU A 279 -2.90 -33.81 -12.15
C GLU A 279 -2.81 -32.38 -12.71
N CYS A 280 -3.60 -32.09 -13.76
CA CYS A 280 -3.66 -30.75 -14.34
C CYS A 280 -4.87 -29.96 -13.84
N PHE A 281 -4.73 -28.64 -13.69
CA PHE A 281 -5.80 -27.77 -13.18
C PHE A 281 -6.05 -26.57 -14.09
N ILE A 282 -7.31 -26.14 -14.15
CA ILE A 282 -7.75 -24.92 -14.83
C ILE A 282 -8.49 -24.05 -13.81
N LEU A 283 -8.00 -22.83 -13.60
CA LEU A 283 -8.65 -21.79 -12.82
C LEU A 283 -9.31 -20.81 -13.79
N ASP A 284 -10.62 -20.88 -13.89
CA ASP A 284 -11.44 -20.02 -14.75
C ASP A 284 -11.86 -18.77 -13.99
N HIS A 285 -11.34 -17.62 -14.39
CA HIS A 285 -11.76 -16.29 -13.93
C HIS A 285 -12.35 -15.49 -15.10
N GLY A 286 -13.20 -16.13 -15.90
CA GLY A 286 -13.73 -15.65 -17.17
C GLY A 286 -14.45 -14.29 -17.11
N LYS A 287 -15.05 -13.91 -15.98
CA LYS A 287 -15.63 -12.56 -15.80
C LYS A 287 -14.59 -11.43 -15.81
N SER A 288 -13.37 -11.70 -15.38
CA SER A 288 -12.22 -10.79 -15.52
C SER A 288 -11.36 -11.11 -16.74
N LYS A 289 -11.86 -11.94 -17.66
CA LYS A 289 -11.18 -12.33 -18.90
C LYS A 289 -9.81 -12.95 -18.64
N MET A 290 -9.66 -13.78 -17.61
CA MET A 290 -8.40 -14.45 -17.27
C MET A 290 -8.61 -15.93 -16.98
N ILE A 291 -7.71 -16.78 -17.45
CA ILE A 291 -7.65 -18.21 -17.11
C ILE A 291 -6.21 -18.57 -16.71
N TYR A 292 -6.05 -19.31 -15.61
CA TYR A 292 -4.77 -19.92 -15.25
C TYR A 292 -4.84 -21.42 -15.48
N ALA A 293 -3.77 -22.03 -15.98
CA ALA A 293 -3.72 -23.47 -16.17
C ALA A 293 -2.34 -24.03 -15.86
N SER A 294 -2.27 -25.31 -15.49
CA SER A 294 -0.99 -26.02 -15.36
C SER A 294 -0.49 -26.61 -16.68
N TYR A 295 -1.35 -26.66 -17.72
CA TYR A 295 -1.02 -27.23 -19.02
C TYR A 295 -1.84 -26.59 -20.16
N ASN A 296 -1.23 -26.38 -21.32
CA ASN A 296 -1.79 -25.53 -22.40
C ASN A 296 -2.83 -26.24 -23.29
N ASN A 297 -2.84 -27.57 -23.35
CA ASN A 297 -3.77 -28.28 -24.23
C ASN A 297 -5.22 -28.14 -23.73
N TYR A 298 -6.12 -27.74 -24.63
CA TYR A 298 -7.58 -27.61 -24.44
C TYR A 298 -8.07 -26.40 -23.62
N ILE A 299 -7.20 -25.46 -23.20
CA ILE A 299 -7.63 -24.20 -22.53
C ILE A 299 -8.54 -23.37 -23.46
N ILE A 300 -8.33 -23.45 -24.78
CA ILE A 300 -9.10 -22.71 -25.78
C ILE A 300 -10.59 -23.08 -25.71
N ASP A 301 -10.94 -24.31 -25.34
CA ASP A 301 -12.34 -24.76 -25.21
C ASP A 301 -13.06 -24.11 -24.00
N PHE A 302 -12.31 -23.54 -23.05
CA PHE A 302 -12.81 -22.75 -21.93
C PHE A 302 -12.90 -21.24 -22.24
N THR A 303 -12.45 -20.80 -23.42
CA THR A 303 -12.55 -19.40 -23.84
C THR A 303 -13.80 -19.15 -24.66
N ASP A 304 -14.51 -18.04 -24.40
CA ASP A 304 -15.61 -17.59 -25.26
C ASP A 304 -15.02 -16.91 -26.51
N PRO A 305 -15.29 -17.39 -27.73
CA PRO A 305 -14.78 -16.77 -28.96
C PRO A 305 -15.15 -15.29 -29.13
N LYS A 306 -16.19 -14.81 -28.43
CA LYS A 306 -16.64 -13.42 -28.47
C LYS A 306 -15.99 -12.54 -27.38
N CYS A 307 -15.31 -13.14 -26.40
CA CYS A 307 -14.69 -12.42 -25.29
C CYS A 307 -13.17 -12.65 -25.29
N PRO A 308 -12.34 -11.60 -25.49
CA PRO A 308 -10.89 -11.76 -25.49
C PRO A 308 -10.38 -12.11 -24.08
N THR A 309 -10.08 -13.39 -23.84
CA THR A 309 -9.62 -13.93 -22.55
C THR A 309 -8.09 -14.14 -22.54
N GLN A 310 -7.42 -13.57 -21.55
CA GLN A 310 -6.01 -13.78 -21.21
C GLN A 310 -5.81 -15.19 -20.66
N ILE A 311 -4.71 -15.84 -21.03
CA ILE A 311 -4.34 -17.18 -20.53
C ILE A 311 -2.94 -17.13 -19.95
N GLN A 312 -2.78 -17.68 -18.75
CA GLN A 312 -1.49 -17.86 -18.11
C GLN A 312 -1.27 -19.34 -17.77
N VAL A 313 -0.15 -19.91 -18.24
CA VAL A 313 0.23 -21.30 -17.92
C VAL A 313 1.36 -21.29 -16.88
N LEU A 314 1.14 -21.96 -15.76
CA LEU A 314 2.01 -21.96 -14.59
C LEU A 314 2.57 -23.37 -14.33
N PRO A 315 3.89 -23.58 -14.28
CA PRO A 315 4.46 -24.83 -13.79
C PRO A 315 4.33 -24.94 -12.26
N GLU A 316 4.31 -26.16 -11.72
CA GLU A 316 4.34 -26.41 -10.27
C GLU A 316 5.59 -25.76 -9.65
N GLY A 317 5.40 -24.92 -8.63
CA GLY A 317 6.45 -24.12 -8.01
C GLY A 317 6.80 -22.81 -8.75
N GLY A 318 6.22 -22.56 -9.93
CA GLY A 318 6.35 -21.32 -10.71
C GLY A 318 5.14 -20.38 -10.57
N GLU A 319 4.29 -20.59 -9.58
CA GLU A 319 3.01 -19.89 -9.48
C GLU A 319 3.18 -18.40 -9.14
N THR A 320 2.39 -17.55 -9.80
CA THR A 320 2.49 -16.10 -9.59
C THR A 320 1.67 -15.63 -8.37
N PRO A 321 2.02 -14.49 -7.74
CA PRO A 321 1.27 -13.97 -6.60
C PRO A 321 -0.23 -13.76 -6.88
N ILE A 322 -0.58 -13.42 -8.12
CA ILE A 322 -1.98 -13.24 -8.54
C ILE A 322 -2.72 -14.57 -8.56
N PHE A 323 -2.08 -15.66 -9.03
CA PHE A 323 -2.64 -17.00 -8.93
C PHE A 323 -2.77 -17.47 -7.47
N LYS A 324 -1.73 -17.27 -6.66
CA LYS A 324 -1.71 -17.65 -5.25
C LYS A 324 -2.81 -16.97 -4.44
N HIS A 325 -3.24 -15.77 -4.84
CA HIS A 325 -4.33 -15.02 -4.21
C HIS A 325 -5.70 -15.72 -4.28
N PHE A 326 -5.93 -16.61 -5.25
CA PHE A 326 -7.17 -17.38 -5.32
C PHE A 326 -7.23 -18.52 -4.30
N PHE A 327 -6.13 -18.80 -3.58
CA PHE A 327 -6.03 -19.90 -2.65
C PHE A 327 -5.93 -19.39 -1.21
N LYS A 328 -6.60 -20.10 -0.29
CA LYS A 328 -6.48 -19.90 1.15
C LYS A 328 -5.14 -20.48 1.60
N ASP A 329 -4.34 -19.68 2.31
CA ASP A 329 -3.12 -20.13 3.01
C ASP A 329 -2.06 -20.78 2.14
N TRP A 330 -1.72 -20.15 1.02
CA TRP A 330 -0.66 -20.64 0.15
C TRP A 330 0.69 -20.69 0.88
N LYS A 331 1.27 -21.89 1.03
CA LYS A 331 2.57 -22.13 1.67
C LYS A 331 3.60 -22.57 0.62
N GLU A 332 4.83 -22.05 0.69
CA GLU A 332 5.94 -22.51 -0.15
C GLU A 332 6.69 -23.69 0.51
N ARG A 333 7.16 -24.67 -0.29
CA ARG A 333 7.77 -25.94 0.18
C ARG A 333 8.95 -25.76 1.15
N ASP A 334 9.61 -24.59 1.14
CA ASP A 334 10.83 -24.30 1.93
C ASP A 334 10.67 -23.12 2.91
N GLN A 335 9.45 -22.66 3.19
CA GLN A 335 9.22 -21.54 4.11
C GLN A 335 9.23 -22.01 5.58
N SER A 336 10.16 -21.49 6.38
CA SER A 336 10.29 -21.79 7.83
C SER A 336 9.33 -20.93 8.67
N GLU A 337 8.75 -21.48 9.75
CA GLU A 337 7.84 -20.76 10.66
C GLU A 337 8.57 -19.83 11.64
N GLY A 338 8.15 -18.56 11.74
CA GLY A 338 8.60 -17.60 12.76
C GLY A 338 8.46 -16.11 12.40
N LEU A 339 8.11 -15.28 13.38
CA LEU A 339 7.76 -13.85 13.28
C LEU A 339 8.94 -12.92 12.91
N GLY A 340 8.64 -11.90 12.09
CA GLY A 340 9.38 -10.64 12.07
C GLY A 340 10.16 -10.34 10.79
N ARG A 341 9.43 -9.93 9.74
CA ARG A 341 9.77 -8.84 8.80
C ARG A 341 8.71 -8.84 7.70
N VAL A 342 8.05 -7.70 7.51
CA VAL A 342 7.26 -7.45 6.30
C VAL A 342 8.23 -7.54 5.12
N TYR A 343 8.15 -8.61 4.35
CA TYR A 343 8.56 -8.52 2.96
C TYR A 343 7.45 -7.75 2.25
N VAL A 344 7.69 -6.47 2.02
CA VAL A 344 7.10 -5.82 0.85
C VAL A 344 7.69 -6.58 -0.33
N THR A 345 6.94 -7.56 -0.82
CA THR A 345 7.40 -8.39 -1.93
C THR A 345 7.08 -7.66 -3.23
N GLU A 346 7.65 -6.47 -3.40
CA GLU A 346 7.85 -5.96 -4.74
C GLU A 346 8.88 -6.84 -5.44
N ARG A 347 8.58 -7.19 -6.70
CA ARG A 347 9.50 -7.80 -7.66
C ARG A 347 10.60 -6.80 -8.04
N ILE A 348 11.40 -6.39 -7.06
CA ILE A 348 12.68 -5.71 -7.18
C ILE A 348 13.70 -6.67 -6.54
N ALA A 349 14.92 -6.75 -7.10
CA ALA A 349 15.98 -7.63 -6.61
C ALA A 349 16.05 -7.66 -5.07
N ARG A 350 15.91 -8.85 -4.46
CA ARG A 350 15.87 -9.00 -2.99
C ARG A 350 17.06 -8.29 -2.37
N ILE A 351 16.79 -7.26 -1.57
CA ILE A 351 17.79 -6.58 -0.73
C ILE A 351 18.29 -7.61 0.29
N GLN A 352 19.61 -7.79 0.38
CA GLN A 352 20.23 -8.68 1.36
C GLN A 352 19.83 -8.25 2.77
N GLN A 353 19.18 -9.11 3.55
CA GLN A 353 18.84 -8.80 4.94
C GLN A 353 20.13 -8.77 5.77
N VAL A 354 20.38 -7.64 6.43
CA VAL A 354 21.54 -7.45 7.31
C VAL A 354 21.03 -7.36 8.75
N ASP A 355 21.66 -8.06 9.68
CA ASP A 355 21.36 -7.95 11.11
C ASP A 355 21.64 -6.52 11.62
N PHE A 356 20.81 -6.01 12.52
CA PHE A 356 20.94 -4.64 13.03
C PHE A 356 22.18 -4.53 13.93
N ASP A 357 23.13 -3.70 13.51
CA ASP A 357 24.32 -3.34 14.29
C ASP A 357 24.47 -1.82 14.27
N ALA A 358 24.04 -1.16 15.36
CA ALA A 358 24.07 0.30 15.49
C ALA A 358 25.48 0.88 15.26
N SER A 359 26.54 0.13 15.60
CA SER A 359 27.92 0.59 15.42
C SER A 359 28.33 0.66 13.95
N LYS A 360 27.77 -0.20 13.08
CA LYS A 360 28.06 -0.27 11.64
C LYS A 360 27.00 0.39 10.76
N LEU A 361 25.97 0.97 11.37
CA LEU A 361 24.85 1.58 10.65
C LEU A 361 25.30 2.69 9.69
N HIS A 362 26.31 3.47 10.08
CA HIS A 362 26.90 4.51 9.23
C HIS A 362 27.70 3.96 8.03
N GLU A 363 28.09 2.69 8.06
CA GLU A 363 28.86 2.00 7.02
C GLU A 363 27.97 1.28 6.01
N SER A 364 26.71 0.95 6.36
CA SER A 364 25.78 0.16 5.52
C SER A 364 24.50 0.92 5.16
N HIS A 365 24.44 1.41 3.91
CA HIS A 365 23.22 2.06 3.38
C HIS A 365 22.02 1.11 3.31
N GLN A 366 22.25 -0.20 3.14
CA GLN A 366 21.18 -1.20 3.14
C GLN A 366 20.58 -1.41 4.54
N MET A 367 21.41 -1.40 5.59
CA MET A 367 20.93 -1.47 6.98
C MET A 367 20.12 -0.22 7.34
N ALA A 368 20.62 0.97 6.97
CA ALA A 368 19.90 2.22 7.21
C ALA A 368 18.51 2.24 6.54
N ALA A 369 18.40 1.75 5.31
CA ALA A 369 17.13 1.65 4.59
C ALA A 369 16.18 0.59 5.17
N GLN A 370 16.69 -0.57 5.62
CA GLN A 370 15.86 -1.66 6.16
C GLN A 370 15.24 -1.34 7.52
N TYR A 371 15.99 -0.66 8.39
CA TYR A 371 15.52 -0.33 9.74
C TYR A 371 15.01 1.10 9.86
N ASN A 372 15.02 1.87 8.76
CA ASN A 372 14.62 3.27 8.71
C ASN A 372 15.37 4.16 9.73
N MET A 373 16.67 3.90 9.87
CA MET A 373 17.59 4.58 10.80
C MET A 373 18.76 5.16 10.02
N VAL A 374 18.92 6.49 9.99
CA VAL A 374 20.05 7.11 9.25
C VAL A 374 21.37 7.02 10.01
N ASP A 375 21.30 6.96 11.34
CA ASP A 375 22.39 6.64 12.27
C ASP A 375 21.83 6.12 13.62
N ASP A 376 22.68 6.06 14.65
CA ASP A 376 22.34 5.56 15.99
C ASP A 376 21.74 6.62 16.93
N GLY A 377 21.35 7.78 16.39
CA GLY A 377 20.81 8.89 17.18
C GLY A 377 21.85 9.62 18.03
N SER A 378 23.16 9.47 17.79
CA SER A 378 24.25 10.10 18.59
C SER A 378 24.69 11.50 18.15
N GLY A 379 24.10 12.03 17.09
CA GLY A 379 24.33 13.38 16.61
C GLY A 379 23.87 14.49 17.56
N GLU A 380 24.18 15.74 17.19
CA GLU A 380 23.77 16.93 17.93
C GLU A 380 22.26 17.15 17.76
N THR A 381 21.54 17.26 18.87
CA THR A 381 20.08 17.43 18.89
C THR A 381 19.72 18.79 19.49
N LYS A 382 18.90 19.57 18.80
CA LYS A 382 18.31 20.82 19.29
C LYS A 382 16.79 20.73 19.19
N VAL A 383 16.11 20.85 20.32
CA VAL A 383 14.65 20.82 20.40
C VAL A 383 14.12 22.22 20.69
N SER A 384 13.13 22.65 19.91
CA SER A 384 12.40 23.90 20.13
C SER A 384 10.88 23.66 20.10
N CYS A 385 10.13 24.33 20.97
CA CYS A 385 8.66 24.34 20.98
C CYS A 385 8.12 25.53 20.17
N THR A 386 7.04 25.35 19.41
CA THR A 386 6.43 26.43 18.61
C THR A 386 5.42 27.25 19.41
N ILE A 387 5.24 28.54 19.07
CA ILE A 387 4.21 29.41 19.64
C ILE A 387 3.33 29.95 18.50
N ALA A 388 2.01 29.77 18.57
CA ALA A 388 1.08 30.37 17.59
C ALA A 388 0.84 31.88 17.81
N VAL A 389 1.03 32.40 19.03
CA VAL A 389 0.45 33.70 19.43
C VAL A 389 1.24 34.93 18.95
N THR A 390 2.47 34.83 18.45
CA THR A 390 3.31 36.03 18.20
C THR A 390 4.11 36.07 16.90
N GLY A 391 3.99 35.10 15.99
CA GLY A 391 4.73 35.15 14.71
C GLY A 391 6.26 35.21 14.85
N ALA A 392 6.81 34.77 15.98
CA ALA A 392 8.23 34.84 16.28
C ALA A 392 8.77 33.48 16.74
N ARG A 393 9.79 33.00 16.01
CA ARG A 393 10.84 31.98 16.31
C ARG A 393 10.56 31.01 17.48
N GLY A 394 10.60 29.70 17.19
CA GLY A 394 10.43 28.64 18.20
C GLY A 394 11.31 28.83 19.46
N ILE A 395 10.73 28.53 20.63
CA ILE A 395 11.39 28.64 21.93
C ILE A 395 12.29 27.41 22.13
N PRO A 396 13.60 27.58 22.42
CA PRO A 396 14.45 26.46 22.80
C PRO A 396 13.91 25.73 24.04
N VAL A 397 13.81 24.40 23.97
CA VAL A 397 13.44 23.56 25.11
C VAL A 397 14.69 23.28 25.96
N ASP A 398 14.56 23.22 27.29
CA ASP A 398 15.65 22.86 28.19
C ASP A 398 16.20 21.45 27.84
N PRO A 399 17.51 21.30 27.56
CA PRO A 399 18.13 19.99 27.32
C PRO A 399 17.84 18.92 28.38
N LYS A 400 17.55 19.31 29.63
CA LYS A 400 17.19 18.38 30.71
C LYS A 400 15.83 17.70 30.49
N THR A 401 14.92 18.36 29.77
CA THR A 401 13.57 17.87 29.50
C THR A 401 13.45 17.18 28.13
N TYR A 402 14.56 16.97 27.41
CA TYR A 402 14.55 16.22 26.16
C TYR A 402 14.00 14.80 26.36
N GLY A 403 13.06 14.43 25.51
CA GLY A 403 12.26 13.20 25.65
C GLY A 403 10.95 13.39 26.42
N GLN A 404 10.64 14.60 26.87
CA GLN A 404 9.35 14.98 27.47
C GLN A 404 8.58 15.91 26.53
N PHE A 405 7.39 15.49 26.13
CA PHE A 405 6.53 16.20 25.19
C PHE A 405 5.16 16.45 25.82
N TYR A 406 4.54 17.58 25.47
CA TYR A 406 3.19 17.91 25.89
C TYR A 406 2.25 17.81 24.68
N GLY A 407 1.13 17.11 24.81
CA GLY A 407 0.16 16.93 23.73
C GLY A 407 -0.47 18.25 23.25
N GLY A 408 -0.43 19.30 24.06
CA GLY A 408 -0.87 20.65 23.69
C GLY A 408 0.18 21.48 22.93
N ASP A 409 1.36 20.93 22.64
CA ASP A 409 2.45 21.64 21.95
C ASP A 409 2.87 20.93 20.65
N CYS A 410 3.41 21.72 19.71
CA CYS A 410 4.18 21.23 18.58
C CYS A 410 5.68 21.52 18.77
N TYR A 411 6.52 20.56 18.39
CA TYR A 411 7.97 20.64 18.57
C TYR A 411 8.70 20.50 17.24
N ILE A 412 9.74 21.31 17.07
CA ILE A 412 10.67 21.24 15.95
C ILE A 412 12.01 20.76 16.51
N ILE A 413 12.49 19.63 16.02
CA ILE A 413 13.74 19.00 16.47
C ILE A 413 14.71 19.00 15.32
N LEU A 414 15.74 19.83 15.42
CA LEU A 414 16.87 19.80 14.50
C LEU A 414 17.90 18.79 14.99
N TYR A 415 18.09 17.74 14.21
CA TYR A 415 19.11 16.74 14.42
C TYR A 415 20.23 16.89 13.39
N THR A 416 21.47 16.98 13.84
CA THR A 416 22.65 17.06 12.97
C THR A 416 23.54 15.85 13.22
N TYR A 417 23.76 15.07 12.16
CA TYR A 417 24.61 13.88 12.18
C TYR A 417 25.71 14.01 11.12
N LYS A 418 26.68 13.07 11.11
CA LYS A 418 27.90 13.18 10.29
C LYS A 418 27.66 13.45 8.80
N ARG A 419 26.52 13.03 8.24
CA ARG A 419 26.21 13.11 6.81
C ARG A 419 25.12 14.13 6.44
N GLY A 420 24.51 14.81 7.41
CA GLY A 420 23.45 15.76 7.10
C GLY A 420 22.64 16.19 8.31
N GLN A 421 21.48 16.77 8.02
CA GLN A 421 20.56 17.32 9.01
C GLN A 421 19.15 16.78 8.77
N ILE A 422 18.42 16.52 9.85
CA ILE A 422 17.00 16.14 9.85
C ILE A 422 16.24 17.13 10.71
N ILE A 423 15.10 17.60 10.22
CA ILE A 423 14.15 18.40 10.98
C ILE A 423 12.93 17.53 11.23
N TYR A 424 12.71 17.13 12.49
CA TYR A 424 11.44 16.52 12.89
C TYR A 424 10.45 17.59 13.32
N THR A 425 9.22 17.48 12.84
CA THR A 425 8.08 18.29 13.28
C THR A 425 7.13 17.38 14.02
N TRP A 426 7.26 17.31 15.36
CA TRP A 426 6.38 16.53 16.22
C TRP A 426 5.12 17.33 16.57
N GLN A 427 3.96 16.72 16.43
CA GLN A 427 2.67 17.37 16.61
C GLN A 427 1.86 16.65 17.68
N GLY A 428 1.54 17.37 18.77
CA GLY A 428 0.74 16.83 19.86
C GLY A 428 -0.74 16.71 19.51
N SER A 429 -1.42 15.72 20.09
CA SER A 429 -2.83 15.40 19.81
C SER A 429 -3.81 16.49 20.23
N CYS A 430 -3.42 17.36 21.16
CA CYS A 430 -4.22 18.47 21.68
C CYS A 430 -3.70 19.84 21.20
N SER A 431 -2.81 19.86 20.20
CA SER A 431 -2.27 21.11 19.63
C SER A 431 -3.35 21.85 18.83
N THR A 432 -3.33 23.19 18.86
CA THR A 432 -4.29 23.99 18.10
C THR A 432 -3.97 23.99 16.59
N ILE A 433 -4.97 24.23 15.74
CA ILE A 433 -4.80 24.29 14.26
C ILE A 433 -3.75 25.37 13.88
N ASP A 434 -3.75 26.49 14.60
CA ASP A 434 -2.78 27.57 14.39
C ASP A 434 -1.34 27.10 14.68
N GLU A 435 -1.14 26.26 15.69
CA GLU A 435 0.17 25.70 16.04
C GLU A 435 0.63 24.62 15.06
N LEU A 436 -0.29 23.78 14.59
CA LEU A 436 -0.03 22.83 13.52
C LEU A 436 0.43 23.57 12.24
N THR A 437 -0.21 24.69 11.93
CA THR A 437 0.14 25.53 10.77
C THR A 437 1.47 26.25 10.97
N ALA A 438 1.69 26.83 12.16
CA ALA A 438 2.92 27.52 12.51
C ALA A 438 4.13 26.57 12.51
N SER A 439 3.97 25.35 13.04
CA SER A 439 5.03 24.34 13.06
C SER A 439 5.45 23.91 11.66
N ALA A 440 4.51 23.76 10.73
CA ALA A 440 4.81 23.48 9.33
C ALA A 440 5.57 24.64 8.67
N PHE A 441 5.14 25.89 8.90
CA PHE A 441 5.82 27.07 8.36
C PHE A 441 7.25 27.22 8.90
N LEU A 442 7.44 27.11 10.21
CA LEU A 442 8.75 27.22 10.86
C LEU A 442 9.71 26.11 10.44
N THR A 443 9.21 24.91 10.16
CA THR A 443 10.01 23.80 9.63
C THR A 443 10.61 24.16 8.27
N VAL A 444 9.80 24.73 7.37
CA VAL A 444 10.26 25.19 6.04
C VAL A 444 11.21 26.38 6.15
N GLU A 445 10.95 27.32 7.07
CA GLU A 445 11.85 28.46 7.32
C GLU A 445 13.22 27.99 7.84
N LEU A 446 13.23 27.03 8.78
CA LEU A 446 14.45 26.46 9.32
C LEU A 446 15.25 25.74 8.22
N ASP A 447 14.61 24.90 7.40
CA ASP A 447 15.29 24.24 6.29
C ASP A 447 15.91 25.25 5.31
N ARG A 448 15.17 26.31 4.94
CA ARG A 448 15.72 27.40 4.11
C ARG A 448 16.94 28.06 4.73
N SER A 449 16.93 28.30 6.05
CA SER A 449 18.06 28.89 6.77
C SER A 449 19.30 27.98 6.80
N LEU A 450 19.09 26.66 6.69
CA LEU A 450 20.13 25.63 6.60
C LEU A 450 20.56 25.35 5.15
N GLY A 451 20.10 26.14 4.18
CA GLY A 451 20.44 26.00 2.77
C GLY A 451 19.55 25.03 1.99
N GLY A 452 18.40 24.62 2.53
CA GLY A 452 17.37 23.83 1.84
C GLY A 452 17.72 22.35 1.63
N ASN A 453 18.66 21.82 2.40
CA ASN A 453 19.18 20.45 2.25
C ASN A 453 18.79 19.53 3.41
N ALA A 454 18.05 20.01 4.41
CA ALA A 454 17.68 19.20 5.56
C ALA A 454 16.49 18.29 5.22
N VAL A 455 16.51 17.05 5.70
CA VAL A 455 15.38 16.13 5.55
C VAL A 455 14.28 16.55 6.50
N GLN A 456 13.09 16.87 5.99
CA GLN A 456 11.94 17.25 6.80
C GLN A 456 11.06 16.03 7.08
N VAL A 457 10.77 15.73 8.35
CA VAL A 457 9.94 14.58 8.75
C VAL A 457 8.85 15.05 9.72
N ARG A 458 7.60 14.97 9.28
CA ARG A 458 6.44 15.26 10.12
C ARG A 458 6.04 14.02 10.92
N VAL A 459 5.79 14.18 12.21
CA VAL A 459 5.50 13.10 13.15
C VAL A 459 4.31 13.48 14.01
N THR A 460 3.29 12.63 14.07
CA THR A 460 2.15 12.81 14.98
C THR A 460 2.42 12.05 16.28
N GLN A 461 1.91 12.57 17.40
CA GLN A 461 1.96 11.92 18.71
C GLN A 461 1.57 10.43 18.63
N GLY A 462 2.42 9.55 19.17
CA GLY A 462 2.24 8.10 19.17
C GLY A 462 2.78 7.39 17.90
N LYS A 463 3.06 8.13 16.82
CA LYS A 463 3.62 7.62 15.56
C LYS A 463 5.10 7.97 15.37
N GLU A 464 5.84 8.10 16.47
CA GLU A 464 7.26 8.43 16.43
C GLU A 464 8.08 7.33 15.74
N PRO A 465 8.89 7.65 14.71
CA PRO A 465 9.74 6.65 14.05
C PRO A 465 10.87 6.21 14.99
N ALA A 466 11.37 4.98 14.77
CA ALA A 466 12.47 4.41 15.56
C ALA A 466 13.68 5.35 15.68
N HIS A 467 14.01 6.05 14.59
CA HIS A 467 15.11 7.02 14.61
C HIS A 467 14.82 8.20 15.56
N LEU A 468 13.61 8.79 15.55
CA LEU A 468 13.24 9.87 16.47
C LEU A 468 13.37 9.44 17.94
N LEU A 469 12.96 8.21 18.24
CA LEU A 469 13.05 7.68 19.60
C LEU A 469 14.52 7.53 20.03
N SER A 470 15.41 7.12 19.12
CA SER A 470 16.84 6.90 19.43
C SER A 470 17.59 8.16 19.85
N LEU A 471 17.11 9.37 19.51
CA LEU A 471 17.73 10.63 19.94
C LEU A 471 17.74 10.79 21.47
N PHE A 472 16.76 10.19 22.16
CA PHE A 472 16.63 10.27 23.62
C PHE A 472 17.41 9.16 24.34
N LYS A 473 18.22 8.39 23.61
CA LYS A 473 19.05 7.31 24.14
C LYS A 473 18.21 6.26 24.86
N ALA A 474 18.61 5.87 26.06
CA ALA A 474 17.89 4.91 26.89
C ALA A 474 16.78 5.56 27.73
N LYS A 475 16.52 6.88 27.59
CA LYS A 475 15.44 7.52 28.34
C LYS A 475 14.10 7.15 27.71
N PRO A 476 13.06 6.89 28.52
CA PRO A 476 11.72 6.69 28.02
C PRO A 476 11.18 7.99 27.40
N LEU A 477 10.32 7.84 26.39
CA LEU A 477 9.54 8.96 25.85
C LEU A 477 8.38 9.24 26.80
N VAL A 478 8.34 10.44 27.37
CA VAL A 478 7.25 10.88 28.24
C VAL A 478 6.34 11.83 27.47
N VAL A 479 5.06 11.53 27.42
CA VAL A 479 4.03 12.37 26.77
C VAL A 479 2.98 12.75 27.81
N TYR A 480 2.91 14.04 28.12
CA TYR A 480 1.86 14.62 28.96
C TYR A 480 0.62 14.86 28.11
N LYS A 481 -0.56 14.48 28.64
CA LYS A 481 -1.84 14.50 27.91
C LYS A 481 -2.18 15.90 27.43
N ASN A 482 -2.07 16.86 28.35
CA ASN A 482 -2.46 18.25 28.16
C ASN A 482 -1.35 19.19 28.66
N GLY A 483 -1.59 20.49 28.49
CA GLY A 483 -0.71 21.55 28.97
C GLY A 483 0.37 21.92 27.96
N THR A 484 1.30 22.75 28.42
CA THR A 484 2.36 23.29 27.58
C THR A 484 3.67 23.34 28.36
N SER A 485 4.76 23.13 27.64
CA SER A 485 6.13 23.34 28.11
C SER A 485 6.53 24.82 28.18
N ARG A 486 5.68 25.74 27.71
CA ARG A 486 5.95 27.18 27.62
C ARG A 486 5.91 27.87 28.99
N GLU A 487 6.96 28.63 29.30
CA GLU A 487 7.02 29.48 30.50
C GLU A 487 5.84 30.47 30.56
N GLY A 488 5.12 30.46 31.68
CA GLY A 488 3.97 31.34 31.93
C GLY A 488 2.63 30.83 31.39
N GLY A 489 2.63 29.73 30.61
CA GLY A 489 1.42 29.03 30.15
C GLY A 489 1.09 27.77 30.96
N GLN A 490 1.92 27.38 31.92
CA GLN A 490 1.72 26.16 32.69
C GLN A 490 0.57 26.31 33.70
N ALA A 491 -0.53 25.60 33.46
CA ALA A 491 -1.53 25.37 34.50
C ALA A 491 -0.90 24.53 35.64
N PRO A 492 -1.29 24.75 36.92
CA PRO A 492 -0.88 23.87 38.00
C PRO A 492 -1.23 22.43 37.66
N ALA A 493 -0.24 21.54 37.74
CA ALA A 493 -0.47 20.12 37.49
C ALA A 493 -1.58 19.62 38.43
N ALA A 494 -2.50 18.80 37.90
CA ALA A 494 -3.53 18.20 38.71
C ALA A 494 -2.89 17.46 39.91
N PRO A 495 -3.49 17.53 41.11
CA PRO A 495 -2.89 16.93 42.29
C PRO A 495 -2.82 15.40 42.18
N THR A 496 -3.81 14.81 41.49
CA THR A 496 -3.85 13.39 41.12
C THR A 496 -3.60 13.24 39.62
N ARG A 497 -2.65 12.40 39.23
CA ARG A 497 -2.27 12.14 37.82
C ARG A 497 -1.99 10.66 37.63
N LEU A 498 -2.38 10.12 36.49
CA LEU A 498 -2.15 8.72 36.15
C LEU A 498 -1.28 8.63 34.90
N PHE A 499 -0.24 7.80 34.94
CA PHE A 499 0.65 7.55 33.81
C PHE A 499 0.64 6.07 33.45
N GLN A 500 0.30 5.77 32.20
CA GLN A 500 0.41 4.46 31.59
C GLN A 500 1.82 4.26 31.06
N VAL A 501 2.48 3.18 31.45
CA VAL A 501 3.80 2.79 30.99
C VAL A 501 3.70 1.52 30.16
N ARG A 502 4.00 1.64 28.87
CA ARG A 502 3.90 0.53 27.91
C ARG A 502 5.23 0.29 27.21
N ARG A 503 5.59 -0.98 27.06
CA ARG A 503 6.74 -1.42 26.26
C ARG A 503 6.37 -1.50 24.78
N ASN A 504 7.19 -0.91 23.90
CA ASN A 504 7.05 -1.06 22.45
C ASN A 504 7.85 -2.31 21.97
N LEU A 505 7.58 -2.77 20.73
CA LEU A 505 8.43 -3.70 19.97
C LEU A 505 9.85 -3.14 19.70
N GLY A 506 10.05 -1.82 19.82
CA GLY A 506 11.36 -1.15 19.83
C GLY A 506 12.03 -1.09 21.21
N THR A 507 13.29 -0.65 21.28
CA THR A 507 14.12 -0.65 22.51
C THR A 507 13.76 0.43 23.55
N ILE A 508 12.67 1.18 23.41
CA ILE A 508 12.35 2.35 24.25
C ILE A 508 10.94 2.22 24.85
N THR A 509 10.83 2.46 26.15
CA THR A 509 9.56 2.49 26.90
C THR A 509 8.83 3.82 26.69
N ARG A 510 7.50 3.78 26.50
CA ARG A 510 6.64 4.96 26.38
C ARG A 510 5.87 5.17 27.67
N ILE A 511 5.78 6.42 28.10
CA ILE A 511 5.07 6.85 29.30
C ILE A 511 4.06 7.92 28.89
N SER A 512 2.78 7.58 28.90
CA SER A 512 1.70 8.50 28.51
C SER A 512 0.86 8.85 29.73
N GLU A 513 0.63 10.15 29.96
CA GLU A 513 -0.38 10.58 30.92
C GLU A 513 -1.79 10.27 30.39
N VAL A 514 -2.64 9.74 31.26
CA VAL A 514 -4.03 9.37 30.97
C VAL A 514 -4.96 9.93 32.04
N ASP A 515 -6.28 9.87 31.81
CA ASP A 515 -7.25 10.29 32.81
C ASP A 515 -7.11 9.47 34.09
N ALA A 516 -7.08 10.15 35.23
CA ALA A 516 -6.94 9.53 36.55
C ALA A 516 -8.25 8.90 37.04
N VAL A 517 -8.76 7.95 36.26
CA VAL A 517 -9.99 7.19 36.49
C VAL A 517 -9.69 5.69 36.39
N ALA A 518 -10.49 4.87 37.08
CA ALA A 518 -10.27 3.42 37.11
C ALA A 518 -10.36 2.76 35.73
N SER A 519 -11.23 3.25 34.84
CA SER A 519 -11.40 2.73 33.47
C SER A 519 -10.19 2.91 32.56
N SER A 520 -9.21 3.74 32.94
CA SER A 520 -7.96 3.95 32.20
C SER A 520 -6.93 2.85 32.45
N LEU A 521 -7.13 1.98 33.44
CA LEU A 521 -6.20 0.88 33.77
C LEU A 521 -6.28 -0.25 32.73
N ASN A 522 -5.15 -0.93 32.54
CA ASN A 522 -5.02 -2.06 31.63
C ASN A 522 -4.07 -3.11 32.23
N SER A 523 -4.53 -4.35 32.36
CA SER A 523 -3.76 -5.45 32.95
C SER A 523 -2.45 -5.79 32.24
N ASN A 524 -2.24 -5.36 30.98
CA ASN A 524 -0.94 -5.51 30.29
C ASN A 524 0.15 -4.59 30.81
N ASP A 525 -0.21 -3.42 31.33
CA ASP A 525 0.72 -2.32 31.47
C ASP A 525 1.02 -2.06 32.95
N ALA A 526 2.10 -1.33 33.20
CA ALA A 526 2.37 -0.77 34.52
C ALA A 526 1.92 0.69 34.58
N TYR A 527 1.44 1.13 35.74
CA TYR A 527 0.94 2.50 35.91
C TYR A 527 1.58 3.19 37.12
N LEU A 528 1.81 4.49 36.98
CA LEU A 528 2.08 5.39 38.10
C LEU A 528 0.84 6.23 38.40
N LEU A 529 0.21 6.01 39.55
CA LEU A 529 -0.80 6.93 40.08
C LEU A 529 -0.11 7.87 41.09
N LYS A 530 0.12 9.11 40.70
CA LYS A 530 0.56 10.16 41.62
C LYS A 530 -0.68 10.71 42.35
N VAL A 531 -0.61 10.81 43.67
CA VAL A 531 -1.66 11.43 44.52
C VAL A 531 -1.14 12.75 45.15
N PRO A 532 -1.96 13.51 45.90
CA PRO A 532 -1.49 14.69 46.62
C PRO A 532 -0.35 14.38 47.60
N GLU A 533 0.34 15.44 48.07
CA GLU A 533 1.37 15.34 49.13
C GLU A 533 2.65 14.55 48.78
N GLY A 534 2.85 14.22 47.50
CA GLY A 534 4.09 13.58 47.02
C GLY A 534 4.09 12.06 47.14
N GLU A 535 2.98 11.45 47.56
CA GLU A 535 2.79 10.01 47.56
C GLU A 535 2.25 9.50 46.21
N GLY A 536 2.35 8.19 45.98
CA GLY A 536 1.85 7.56 44.77
C GLY A 536 1.81 6.04 44.84
N TYR A 537 1.27 5.42 43.81
CA TYR A 537 1.16 3.98 43.66
C TYR A 537 1.77 3.53 42.34
N MET A 538 2.61 2.51 42.39
CA MET A 538 2.98 1.71 41.22
C MET A 538 1.97 0.58 41.12
N TRP A 539 1.03 0.68 40.20
CA TRP A 539 0.11 -0.42 39.91
C TRP A 539 0.71 -1.30 38.82
N VAL A 540 0.88 -2.58 39.11
CA VAL A 540 1.46 -3.57 38.20
C VAL A 540 0.35 -4.51 37.75
N GLY A 541 -0.05 -4.37 36.49
CA GLY A 541 -0.98 -5.28 35.83
C GLY A 541 -0.39 -6.69 35.74
N LYS A 542 -1.24 -7.72 35.66
CA LYS A 542 -0.80 -9.13 35.60
C LYS A 542 0.10 -9.44 34.39
N GLY A 543 -0.10 -8.74 33.28
CA GLY A 543 0.67 -8.85 32.04
C GLY A 543 1.92 -7.96 31.97
N ALA A 544 2.10 -7.06 32.94
CA ALA A 544 3.18 -6.08 32.92
C ALA A 544 4.57 -6.73 33.00
N SER A 545 5.50 -6.13 32.28
CA SER A 545 6.90 -6.53 32.17
C SER A 545 7.80 -5.79 33.17
N GLU A 546 9.00 -6.36 33.41
CA GLU A 546 10.01 -5.70 34.25
C GLU A 546 10.49 -4.37 33.64
N GLU A 547 10.50 -4.24 32.30
CA GLU A 547 10.84 -2.99 31.62
C GLU A 547 9.82 -1.87 31.89
N GLU A 548 8.54 -2.21 31.99
CA GLU A 548 7.48 -1.25 32.32
C GLU A 548 7.57 -0.81 33.78
N GLU A 549 7.87 -1.72 34.71
CA GLU A 549 8.15 -1.35 36.10
C GLU A 549 9.35 -0.37 36.20
N HIS A 550 10.40 -0.56 35.39
CA HIS A 550 11.50 0.40 35.32
C HIS A 550 11.07 1.78 34.80
N GLY A 551 10.17 1.83 33.80
CA GLY A 551 9.59 3.09 33.33
C GLY A 551 8.77 3.81 34.40
N VAL A 552 7.99 3.08 35.20
CA VAL A 552 7.24 3.68 36.34
C VAL A 552 8.20 4.24 37.39
N LYS A 553 9.31 3.54 37.71
CA LYS A 553 10.34 4.06 38.64
C LYS A 553 10.97 5.35 38.12
N TYR A 554 11.33 5.40 36.84
CA TYR A 554 11.85 6.61 36.20
C TYR A 554 10.87 7.79 36.34
N MET A 555 9.57 7.55 36.08
CA MET A 555 8.56 8.59 36.23
C MET A 555 8.38 9.05 37.68
N SER A 556 8.51 8.13 38.64
CA SER A 556 8.47 8.44 40.08
C SER A 556 9.60 9.38 40.49
N GLU A 557 10.81 9.12 40.01
CA GLU A 557 11.98 9.97 40.26
C GLU A 557 11.83 11.34 39.62
N LEU A 558 11.33 11.38 38.37
CA LEU A 558 11.06 12.62 37.65
C LEU A 558 10.04 13.51 38.38
N LEU A 559 8.99 12.91 38.94
CA LEU A 559 7.94 13.61 39.69
C LEU A 559 8.25 13.80 41.17
N GLN A 560 9.41 13.32 41.65
CA GLN A 560 9.79 13.31 43.07
C GLN A 560 8.70 12.71 43.97
N CYS A 561 8.12 11.61 43.51
CA CYS A 561 7.00 10.93 44.15
C CYS A 561 7.48 9.68 44.89
N LYS A 562 7.02 9.48 46.12
CA LYS A 562 7.21 8.22 46.86
C LYS A 562 6.11 7.24 46.50
N MET A 563 6.48 6.14 45.88
CA MET A 563 5.53 5.15 45.40
C MET A 563 5.45 3.90 46.27
N LYS A 564 4.23 3.39 46.44
CA LYS A 564 3.96 2.05 46.98
C LYS A 564 3.62 1.09 45.83
N ARG A 565 4.34 -0.03 45.71
CA ARG A 565 4.02 -1.07 44.74
C ARG A 565 2.75 -1.82 45.15
N ILE A 566 1.82 -1.93 44.22
CA ILE A 566 0.58 -2.71 44.33
C ILE A 566 0.44 -3.58 43.08
N THR A 567 0.00 -4.82 43.26
CA THR A 567 -0.29 -5.73 42.16
C THR A 567 -1.79 -5.76 41.91
N GLU A 568 -2.18 -5.94 40.66
CA GLU A 568 -3.57 -6.12 40.26
C GLU A 568 -4.28 -7.17 41.12
N GLY A 569 -5.48 -6.82 41.59
CA GLY A 569 -6.30 -7.63 42.50
C GLY A 569 -6.00 -7.45 44.00
N GLN A 570 -4.94 -6.75 44.37
CA GLN A 570 -4.57 -6.44 45.77
C GLN A 570 -4.62 -4.94 46.07
N GLU A 571 -5.47 -4.19 45.37
CA GLU A 571 -5.49 -2.74 45.47
C GLU A 571 -6.18 -2.26 46.77
N PRO A 572 -5.57 -1.32 47.52
CA PRO A 572 -6.18 -0.74 48.72
C PRO A 572 -7.39 0.15 48.37
N GLY A 573 -8.31 0.33 49.32
CA GLY A 573 -9.49 1.19 49.13
C GLY A 573 -9.14 2.65 48.78
N ASP A 574 -8.05 3.17 49.33
CA ASP A 574 -7.58 4.54 49.04
C ASP A 574 -7.08 4.72 47.60
N PHE A 575 -6.56 3.66 46.97
CA PHE A 575 -6.18 3.67 45.56
C PHE A 575 -7.41 3.88 44.68
N TRP A 576 -8.47 3.09 44.91
CA TRP A 576 -9.73 3.25 44.16
C TRP A 576 -10.39 4.59 44.43
N LYS A 577 -10.35 5.08 45.68
CA LYS A 577 -10.87 6.40 46.02
C LYS A 577 -10.15 7.52 45.26
N ALA A 578 -8.83 7.41 45.08
CA ALA A 578 -8.05 8.39 44.32
C ALA A 578 -8.39 8.40 42.82
N LEU A 579 -8.86 7.26 42.26
CA LEU A 579 -9.33 7.13 40.88
C LEU A 579 -10.84 7.43 40.70
N GLY A 580 -11.49 8.00 41.71
CA GLY A 580 -12.93 8.30 41.66
C GLY A 580 -13.85 7.09 41.90
N GLY A 581 -13.32 5.97 42.38
CA GLY A 581 -14.04 4.72 42.63
C GLY A 581 -13.46 3.55 41.83
N LYS A 582 -13.98 2.34 42.11
CA LYS A 582 -13.64 1.14 41.31
C LYS A 582 -14.69 0.96 40.21
N THR A 583 -14.26 1.02 38.96
CA THR A 583 -15.08 0.71 37.78
C THR A 583 -14.47 -0.46 37.01
N GLU A 584 -15.16 -0.92 35.98
CA GLU A 584 -14.58 -1.87 35.02
C GLU A 584 -13.42 -1.20 34.25
N TYR A 585 -12.40 -2.00 33.94
CA TYR A 585 -11.21 -1.63 33.20
C TYR A 585 -10.72 -2.85 32.40
N GLN A 586 -9.76 -2.65 31.49
CA GLN A 586 -9.35 -3.70 30.56
C GLN A 586 -8.53 -4.80 31.27
N THR A 587 -9.06 -6.03 31.28
CA THR A 587 -8.54 -7.18 32.04
C THR A 587 -8.57 -8.51 31.26
N SER A 588 -8.71 -8.49 29.92
CA SER A 588 -8.91 -9.72 29.15
C SER A 588 -7.76 -10.73 29.34
N GLU A 589 -8.08 -12.03 29.44
CA GLU A 589 -7.13 -13.11 29.80
C GLU A 589 -5.91 -13.19 28.89
N ARG A 590 -6.02 -12.71 27.65
CA ARG A 590 -4.91 -12.65 26.69
C ARG A 590 -3.84 -11.64 27.03
N LEU A 591 -4.21 -10.61 27.76
CA LEU A 591 -3.31 -9.60 28.27
C LEU A 591 -2.41 -10.15 29.38
N GLU A 592 -2.83 -11.25 30.02
CA GLU A 592 -2.04 -11.96 31.02
C GLU A 592 -1.03 -12.94 30.37
N SER A 593 -1.17 -13.26 29.07
CA SER A 593 -0.34 -14.24 28.36
C SER A 593 0.99 -13.63 27.91
N LYS A 594 2.11 -14.12 28.47
CA LYS A 594 3.49 -13.77 28.04
C LYS A 594 3.82 -14.19 26.60
N THR A 595 2.98 -15.03 26.00
CA THR A 595 3.07 -15.49 24.61
C THR A 595 1.85 -14.97 23.85
N ILE A 596 1.97 -13.79 23.24
CA ILE A 596 0.97 -13.29 22.29
C ILE A 596 1.12 -14.12 21.01
N THR A 597 0.27 -15.15 20.85
CA THR A 597 0.24 -15.94 19.61
C THR A 597 -0.39 -15.17 18.45
N HIS A 598 -1.25 -14.19 18.74
CA HIS A 598 -1.93 -13.34 17.75
C HIS A 598 -1.97 -11.89 18.24
N ALA A 599 -1.19 -11.01 17.61
CA ALA A 599 -1.21 -9.59 17.90
C ALA A 599 -2.51 -8.95 17.38
N PRO A 600 -3.09 -7.96 18.09
CA PRO A 600 -4.27 -7.29 17.59
C PRO A 600 -3.96 -6.49 16.32
N ARG A 601 -4.98 -6.29 15.48
CA ARG A 601 -4.86 -5.64 14.17
C ARG A 601 -5.98 -4.63 13.99
N LEU A 602 -5.66 -3.45 13.49
CA LEU A 602 -6.63 -2.39 13.21
C LEU A 602 -6.74 -2.21 11.69
N PHE A 603 -7.97 -2.05 11.19
CA PHE A 603 -8.23 -1.80 9.78
C PHE A 603 -9.16 -0.60 9.62
N GLY A 604 -8.89 0.27 8.66
CA GLY A 604 -9.78 1.34 8.24
C GLY A 604 -10.63 0.91 7.05
N CYS A 605 -11.94 1.11 7.14
CA CYS A 605 -12.91 0.82 6.11
C CYS A 605 -13.51 2.12 5.58
N SER A 606 -13.15 2.50 4.35
CA SER A 606 -13.55 3.77 3.75
C SER A 606 -14.01 3.58 2.31
N ASN A 607 -14.96 4.39 1.85
CA ASN A 607 -15.33 4.47 0.44
C ASN A 607 -15.04 5.84 -0.22
N LYS A 608 -14.32 6.74 0.47
CA LYS A 608 -13.97 8.10 -0.01
C LYS A 608 -13.28 8.14 -1.36
N THR A 609 -12.59 7.06 -1.73
CA THR A 609 -11.98 6.91 -3.05
C THR A 609 -12.99 6.57 -4.16
N GLY A 610 -14.29 6.55 -3.87
CA GLY A 610 -15.37 6.09 -4.77
C GLY A 610 -15.51 4.56 -4.83
N ARG A 611 -14.72 3.83 -4.04
CA ARG A 611 -14.80 2.36 -3.88
C ARG A 611 -14.53 2.01 -2.42
N PHE A 612 -15.28 1.07 -1.86
CA PHE A 612 -15.06 0.57 -0.50
C PHE A 612 -13.73 -0.21 -0.43
N ILE A 613 -12.83 0.27 0.41
CA ILE A 613 -11.50 -0.29 0.67
C ILE A 613 -11.35 -0.58 2.16
N ILE A 614 -10.65 -1.66 2.47
CA ILE A 614 -10.24 -2.02 3.83
C ILE A 614 -8.72 -2.04 3.82
N GLU A 615 -8.11 -1.20 4.64
CA GLU A 615 -6.66 -1.07 4.73
C GLU A 615 -6.22 -1.29 6.17
N GLU A 616 -5.18 -2.10 6.37
CA GLU A 616 -4.59 -2.31 7.69
C GLU A 616 -3.86 -1.06 8.14
N VAL A 617 -4.14 -0.60 9.36
CA VAL A 617 -3.42 0.49 10.02
C VAL A 617 -2.18 -0.09 10.69
N PRO A 618 -0.97 0.22 10.18
CA PRO A 618 0.24 -0.38 10.71
C PRO A 618 0.70 0.29 12.01
N GLY A 619 1.43 -0.46 12.84
CA GLY A 619 2.07 0.03 14.05
C GLY A 619 1.18 -0.03 15.29
N GLU A 620 1.57 0.71 16.33
CA GLU A 620 0.77 0.82 17.56
C GLU A 620 -0.46 1.69 17.33
N PHE A 621 -1.60 1.29 17.90
CA PHE A 621 -2.86 2.01 17.76
C PHE A 621 -2.93 3.18 18.73
N ASN A 622 -3.32 4.35 18.22
CA ASN A 622 -3.69 5.51 19.02
C ASN A 622 -5.10 5.99 18.62
N GLN A 623 -5.67 6.88 19.42
CA GLN A 623 -7.04 7.35 19.19
C GLN A 623 -7.19 8.15 17.89
N ASP A 624 -6.12 8.79 17.40
CA ASP A 624 -6.14 9.54 16.14
C ASP A 624 -6.18 8.63 14.89
N ASP A 625 -5.93 7.32 15.03
CA ASP A 625 -6.16 6.35 13.97
C ASP A 625 -7.66 6.10 13.70
N LEU A 626 -8.56 6.54 14.59
CA LEU A 626 -10.01 6.39 14.45
C LEU A 626 -10.62 7.58 13.72
N ALA A 627 -10.76 7.45 12.41
CA ALA A 627 -11.36 8.50 11.57
C ALA A 627 -12.88 8.60 11.80
N GLU A 628 -13.36 9.77 12.23
CA GLU A 628 -14.77 10.03 12.59
C GLU A 628 -15.75 9.83 11.42
N ASP A 629 -15.25 9.90 10.19
CA ASP A 629 -16.00 9.76 8.94
C ASP A 629 -15.81 8.39 8.27
N ASP A 630 -15.19 7.41 8.94
CA ASP A 630 -15.01 6.04 8.44
C ASP A 630 -15.45 4.99 9.50
N VAL A 631 -15.40 3.71 9.14
CA VAL A 631 -15.61 2.58 10.06
C VAL A 631 -14.29 1.84 10.27
N MET A 632 -13.97 1.50 11.52
CA MET A 632 -12.72 0.83 11.88
C MET A 632 -12.99 -0.59 12.39
N LEU A 633 -12.16 -1.55 12.01
CA LEU A 633 -12.19 -2.92 12.51
C LEU A 633 -10.99 -3.18 13.40
N LEU A 634 -11.22 -3.45 14.68
CA LEU A 634 -10.17 -3.86 15.62
C LEU A 634 -10.33 -5.35 15.92
N ASP A 635 -9.43 -6.14 15.34
CA ASP A 635 -9.34 -7.57 15.57
C ASP A 635 -8.38 -7.86 16.72
N VAL A 636 -8.92 -8.37 17.84
CA VAL A 636 -8.15 -8.80 19.03
C VAL A 636 -8.17 -10.33 19.18
N TRP A 637 -8.55 -11.00 18.09
CA TRP A 637 -8.79 -12.42 17.91
C TRP A 637 -9.98 -13.02 18.63
N ASP A 638 -10.07 -12.84 19.95
CA ASP A 638 -11.18 -13.38 20.75
C ASP A 638 -12.51 -12.71 20.38
N GLN A 639 -12.44 -11.47 19.91
CA GLN A 639 -13.53 -10.71 19.33
C GLN A 639 -13.02 -9.77 18.24
N VAL A 640 -13.94 -9.35 17.36
CA VAL A 640 -13.68 -8.29 16.37
C VAL A 640 -14.59 -7.12 16.68
N PHE A 641 -13.99 -5.98 17.01
CA PHE A 641 -14.74 -4.75 17.20
C PHE A 641 -14.97 -4.06 15.87
N VAL A 642 -16.19 -3.57 15.66
CA VAL A 642 -16.57 -2.70 14.55
C VAL A 642 -16.85 -1.33 15.14
N TRP A 643 -15.88 -0.43 15.10
CA TRP A 643 -16.01 0.93 15.58
C TRP A 643 -16.58 1.82 14.48
N ILE A 644 -17.71 2.48 14.75
CA ILE A 644 -18.43 3.32 13.78
C ILE A 644 -18.20 4.78 14.14
N GLY A 645 -17.53 5.50 13.24
CA GLY A 645 -17.39 6.94 13.30
C GLY A 645 -18.74 7.65 13.20
N LYS A 646 -18.85 8.80 13.85
CA LYS A 646 -20.07 9.61 13.92
C LYS A 646 -20.56 10.03 12.54
N ASP A 647 -19.63 10.36 11.65
CA ASP A 647 -19.88 10.87 10.29
C ASP A 647 -19.71 9.78 9.21
N ALA A 648 -19.47 8.53 9.62
CA ALA A 648 -19.37 7.40 8.71
C ALA A 648 -20.66 7.21 7.90
N ASN A 649 -20.53 6.89 6.61
CA ASN A 649 -21.70 6.77 5.74
C ASN A 649 -22.37 5.39 5.85
N GLU A 650 -23.63 5.30 5.41
CA GLU A 650 -24.42 4.07 5.53
C GLU A 650 -23.82 2.89 4.75
N VAL A 651 -23.14 3.16 3.63
CA VAL A 651 -22.47 2.12 2.84
C VAL A 651 -21.31 1.54 3.64
N GLU A 652 -20.47 2.37 4.26
CA GLU A 652 -19.38 1.92 5.13
C GLU A 652 -19.89 1.13 6.33
N LYS A 653 -20.97 1.58 7.00
CA LYS A 653 -21.56 0.86 8.14
C LYS A 653 -22.01 -0.55 7.75
N ILE A 654 -22.71 -0.68 6.62
CA ILE A 654 -23.24 -1.98 6.16
C ILE A 654 -22.11 -2.88 5.67
N GLU A 655 -21.22 -2.37 4.82
CA GLU A 655 -20.17 -3.18 4.19
C GLU A 655 -19.07 -3.58 5.17
N SER A 656 -18.75 -2.75 6.16
CA SER A 656 -17.76 -3.09 7.20
C SER A 656 -18.24 -4.21 8.11
N VAL A 657 -19.52 -4.24 8.49
CA VAL A 657 -20.12 -5.34 9.27
C VAL A 657 -20.10 -6.65 8.49
N LYS A 658 -20.44 -6.61 7.19
CA LYS A 658 -20.34 -7.79 6.31
C LYS A 658 -18.90 -8.25 6.15
N SER A 659 -17.98 -7.31 5.99
CA SER A 659 -16.55 -7.59 5.79
C SER A 659 -15.89 -8.14 7.05
N ALA A 660 -16.25 -7.64 8.24
CA ALA A 660 -15.78 -8.15 9.52
C ALA A 660 -16.26 -9.60 9.76
N LYS A 661 -17.52 -9.89 9.41
CA LYS A 661 -18.05 -11.26 9.47
C LYS A 661 -17.33 -12.18 8.48
N MET A 662 -17.14 -11.73 7.25
CA MET A 662 -16.39 -12.49 6.24
C MET A 662 -14.93 -12.69 6.67
N TYR A 663 -14.33 -11.71 7.34
CA TYR A 663 -12.98 -11.78 7.88
C TYR A 663 -12.86 -12.87 8.95
N ILE A 664 -13.81 -12.96 9.89
CA ILE A 664 -13.89 -14.05 10.89
C ILE A 664 -14.09 -15.41 10.20
N ASP A 665 -15.07 -15.50 9.29
CA ASP A 665 -15.44 -16.76 8.63
C ASP A 665 -14.32 -17.34 7.74
N THR A 666 -13.49 -16.45 7.20
CA THR A 666 -12.38 -16.79 6.29
C THR A 666 -11.02 -16.86 6.98
N ASP A 667 -10.92 -16.51 8.28
CA ASP A 667 -9.66 -16.47 9.01
C ASP A 667 -8.93 -17.84 8.89
N PRO A 668 -7.68 -17.84 8.41
CA PRO A 668 -6.92 -19.06 8.18
C PRO A 668 -6.33 -19.75 9.41
N SER A 669 -6.27 -19.01 10.50
CA SER A 669 -5.58 -19.39 11.72
C SER A 669 -6.36 -20.38 12.61
N GLY A 670 -7.51 -20.85 12.11
CA GLY A 670 -8.37 -21.80 12.82
C GLY A 670 -9.25 -21.16 13.89
N ARG A 671 -9.47 -19.85 13.81
CA ARG A 671 -10.36 -19.08 14.69
C ARG A 671 -11.79 -19.65 14.68
N ASP A 672 -12.45 -19.61 15.82
CA ASP A 672 -13.86 -20.00 15.94
C ASP A 672 -14.73 -19.09 15.06
N LYS A 673 -15.58 -19.69 14.21
CA LYS A 673 -16.56 -18.95 13.39
C LYS A 673 -17.64 -18.29 14.25
N GLY A 674 -17.78 -18.72 15.50
CA GLY A 674 -18.58 -18.07 16.53
C GLY A 674 -17.93 -16.87 17.19
N THR A 675 -16.72 -16.44 16.76
CA THR A 675 -16.05 -15.28 17.34
C THR A 675 -16.99 -14.07 17.38
N PRO A 676 -17.23 -13.49 18.56
CA PRO A 676 -18.16 -12.38 18.71
C PRO A 676 -17.67 -11.14 17.97
N MET A 677 -18.61 -10.50 17.29
CA MET A 677 -18.42 -9.21 16.66
C MET A 677 -19.12 -8.14 17.49
N VAL A 678 -18.37 -7.16 17.98
CA VAL A 678 -18.87 -6.14 18.92
C VAL A 678 -18.92 -4.80 18.21
N ILE A 679 -20.13 -4.27 18.01
CA ILE A 679 -20.30 -2.94 17.40
C ILE A 679 -20.08 -1.88 18.47
N VAL A 680 -19.16 -0.97 18.21
CA VAL A 680 -18.80 0.17 19.07
C VAL A 680 -19.13 1.45 18.32
N LYS A 681 -19.68 2.45 19.00
CA LYS A 681 -19.98 3.75 18.41
C LYS A 681 -19.04 4.80 18.98
N GLN A 682 -18.66 5.78 18.16
CA GLN A 682 -17.87 6.92 18.59
C GLN A 682 -18.44 7.57 19.87
N GLY A 683 -17.57 7.82 20.85
CA GLY A 683 -17.89 8.43 22.14
C GLY A 683 -18.59 7.50 23.14
N HIS A 684 -18.78 6.22 22.80
CA HIS A 684 -19.41 5.20 23.64
C HIS A 684 -18.57 3.91 23.70
N GLU A 685 -17.24 4.06 23.61
CA GLU A 685 -16.29 2.96 23.58
C GLU A 685 -16.18 2.28 24.96
N PRO A 686 -16.34 0.95 25.04
CA PRO A 686 -16.16 0.24 26.29
C PRO A 686 -14.66 0.16 26.66
N PRO A 687 -14.31 -0.02 27.94
CA PRO A 687 -12.92 -0.24 28.38
C PRO A 687 -12.24 -1.41 27.65
N THR A 688 -13.01 -2.42 27.26
CA THR A 688 -12.53 -3.58 26.49
C THR A 688 -12.05 -3.23 25.08
N PHE A 689 -12.43 -2.05 24.56
CA PHE A 689 -11.95 -1.49 23.31
C PHE A 689 -10.85 -0.46 23.54
N THR A 690 -11.08 0.53 24.40
CA THR A 690 -10.16 1.67 24.59
C THR A 690 -8.79 1.24 25.12
N GLY A 691 -8.72 0.17 25.93
CA GLY A 691 -7.46 -0.33 26.48
C GLY A 691 -6.43 -0.78 25.44
N TRP A 692 -6.85 -1.07 24.20
CA TRP A 692 -5.94 -1.43 23.11
C TRP A 692 -5.16 -0.25 22.54
N PHE A 693 -5.63 0.97 22.78
CA PHE A 693 -5.02 2.20 22.30
C PHE A 693 -4.15 2.83 23.38
N LEU A 694 -2.93 3.25 23.04
CA LEU A 694 -2.03 3.90 23.99
C LEU A 694 -2.50 5.33 24.27
N GLY A 695 -2.60 5.71 25.55
CA GLY A 695 -2.84 7.11 25.94
C GLY A 695 -4.24 7.65 25.60
N TRP A 696 -5.28 6.81 25.70
CA TRP A 696 -6.66 7.18 25.36
C TRP A 696 -7.18 8.40 26.14
N ASP A 697 -7.88 9.30 25.45
CA ASP A 697 -8.54 10.48 26.02
C ASP A 697 -10.07 10.36 25.89
N SER A 698 -10.77 10.25 27.02
CA SER A 698 -12.24 10.14 27.01
C SER A 698 -12.95 11.41 26.52
N SER A 699 -12.31 12.57 26.60
CA SER A 699 -12.88 13.87 26.24
C SER A 699 -12.60 14.28 24.78
N ARG A 700 -11.86 13.46 24.03
CA ARG A 700 -11.36 13.77 22.67
C ARG A 700 -12.44 14.20 21.67
N TRP A 701 -13.65 13.67 21.81
CA TRP A 701 -14.78 13.94 20.91
C TRP A 701 -15.83 14.90 21.48
N GLU A 702 -15.61 15.45 22.69
CA GLU A 702 -16.58 16.35 23.34
C GLU A 702 -16.49 17.80 22.83
N THR A 703 -15.51 18.13 21.98
CA THR A 703 -15.14 19.51 21.64
C THR A 703 -16.05 20.23 20.64
N ASP A 704 -17.03 19.56 20.04
CA ASP A 704 -17.93 20.16 19.03
C ASP A 704 -19.30 20.64 19.57
N ALA A 705 -19.61 20.44 20.84
CA ALA A 705 -20.92 20.82 21.40
C ALA A 705 -21.06 22.32 21.73
N GLY A 706 -20.00 23.12 21.58
CA GLY A 706 -19.91 24.47 22.16
C GLY A 706 -20.01 25.69 21.22
N GLN A 707 -20.09 25.52 19.89
CA GLN A 707 -20.08 26.66 18.94
C GLN A 707 -21.37 26.86 18.14
N ALA A 708 -22.51 26.40 18.67
CA ALA A 708 -23.82 26.73 18.13
C ALA A 708 -24.74 27.27 19.24
N GLN A 709 -24.51 28.51 19.67
CA GLN A 709 -25.55 29.40 20.20
C GLN A 709 -25.33 30.82 19.70
#